data_AF-D6KDX9-F1
#
_entry.id   AF-D6KDX9-F1
#
_cell.length_a   1.000
_cell.length_b   1.000
_cell.length_c   1.000
_cell.angle_alpha   90.00
_cell.angle_beta   90.00
_cell.angle_gamma   90.00
#
_symmetry.space_group_name_H-M   'P 1'
#
loop_
_entity.id
_entity.type
_entity.pdbx_description
1 polymer ?
#
loop_
_entity_poly.entity_id
_entity_poly.type
_entity_poly.pdbx_seq_one_letter_code
_entity_poly.pdbx_strand_id
1 'polypeptide(L)'
;MTDYDLRKKLEAALRARAGQSRTEHPLSYAQSSMLTLHRMDPDSASYNVALTARFTGGFDAAAFHGAVQSLVGRHAALRTTFSRVGGDDRDGTAGRQIVHGWLEPDFAELDARQWTEEELREAVRAAYREPFDLVTGPPLRARAYLVAPGEAVVLLAAHHAVCDFWSLGTMLAELEQLYVAETERRPARLPGRNSPYSDFVAYQRELIAGERGGRARTYWHTQLSGDLEPAEWPRFDLDPADAGGGGSLMFPIPAELAADVFALAKAEAVTPYVVLLTAFQVLVGRYTGRRDVLVGSPFAGRTDPELAECVGNFVNSVVLRADLSDAVSFREQLGRTRRTVAEAFEHQDYPFELLVSELAPRRVDGRNPIFQAMFIYQKSGRHPAHAALHTAEEGAAPVAWGGLSAAPFPLAKQDDQLELTLEVVHDGDRLVGLLKYRKSVFSAAAAGRAAEHYATLLRAAVADPDRSVADLPVLADAGHGVDRHPAPVSVAPEDSLAVRFRRAAEQHADRTAVRCDGDRLTYAELDELAGRWTARLRAEGVGPGSRVALLLEPSLDTVAAIVAVQRARAAYVVLDPSDPAAWSRTVLDDSGARVVLTQPDLAGLLDGAAVPVLVMPETELPPAGEPGDLPRAGDVAHTVYTPGSTGTPQGFDVEHGDVLTLLESMRAHVAVDETAVGAFFHPAGSELSLWGTLLAGACLVVVPSGAARTPDLLHTLLVEERVTHLVQTPAALDGLSAAVRRTGARQPALRHVFSSGGPLPAPLARTVREWCGTLWNTYGPAETTVWATAQAVGPEDCAGTSVPVGLPLANARVYVLDERGRPVPPEFTGELHIGGHCVGRGRVDPSQPTEERFLDSPLDPRGRLYRTGDLARVDARGRLEILGRADDQVTISGFRVGLEGVEARLDEVPGVGRSTALVVGAGADDSRLVACVIPEPGRNLTESALREELRATLPPHLVPTAIGFFDAFPLDAGQKVDRARLAEQFESMAARTGVAVAPSDHERRVAAVWQQVLQRQDIGPRGQLLRSRRQLHAAAAGLRTARRRHRGPAG
;
A
#
# COMPACT_ATOMS: atom_id res chain seq x y z
N MET A 1 5.01 7.42 70.42
CA MET A 1 5.40 6.47 69.36
C MET A 1 4.48 5.28 69.50
N THR A 2 3.55 5.12 68.57
CA THR A 2 2.53 4.05 68.56
C THR A 2 3.17 2.70 68.17
N ASP A 3 2.50 1.56 68.42
CA ASP A 3 2.96 0.23 67.95
C ASP A 3 3.16 0.22 66.43
N TYR A 4 2.33 0.99 65.72
CA TYR A 4 2.45 1.26 64.28
C TYR A 4 3.78 1.95 63.92
N ASP A 5 4.14 3.03 64.61
CA ASP A 5 5.39 3.77 64.37
C ASP A 5 6.64 2.91 64.63
N LEU A 6 6.58 2.04 65.64
CA LEU A 6 7.65 1.07 65.96
C LEU A 6 7.80 0.01 64.87
N ARG A 7 6.68 -0.53 64.35
CA ARG A 7 6.69 -1.47 63.22
C ARG A 7 7.26 -0.82 61.96
N LYS A 8 6.88 0.42 61.64
CA LYS A 8 7.42 1.15 60.48
C LYS A 8 8.94 1.36 60.58
N LYS A 9 9.45 1.68 61.76
CA LYS A 9 10.90 1.76 62.00
C LYS A 9 11.60 0.41 61.84
N LEU A 10 10.98 -0.67 62.33
CA LEU A 10 11.50 -2.03 62.16
C LEU A 10 11.48 -2.47 60.68
N GLU A 11 10.39 -2.21 59.96
CA GLU A 11 10.27 -2.48 58.52
C GLU A 11 11.34 -1.73 57.72
N ALA A 12 11.58 -0.44 58.01
CA ALA A 12 12.64 0.33 57.38
C ALA A 12 14.04 -0.27 57.63
N ALA A 13 14.31 -0.72 58.87
CA ALA A 13 15.57 -1.38 59.20
C ALA A 13 15.73 -2.75 58.51
N LEU A 14 14.64 -3.52 58.39
CA LEU A 14 14.62 -4.80 57.68
C LEU A 14 14.81 -4.61 56.16
N ARG A 15 14.20 -3.58 55.56
CA ARG A 15 14.39 -3.21 54.15
C ARG A 15 15.85 -2.85 53.86
N ALA A 16 16.47 -2.04 54.73
CA ALA A 16 17.87 -1.68 54.61
C ALA A 16 18.80 -2.90 54.65
N ARG A 17 18.47 -3.91 55.46
CA ARG A 17 19.21 -5.18 55.54
C ARG A 17 18.92 -6.11 54.34
N ALA A 18 17.69 -6.13 53.85
CA ALA A 18 17.23 -6.96 52.74
C ALA A 18 17.74 -6.50 51.37
N GLY A 19 18.09 -5.21 51.20
CA GLY A 19 18.63 -4.65 49.95
C GLY A 19 19.94 -5.29 49.46
N GLN A 20 20.62 -6.09 50.30
CA GLN A 20 21.83 -6.85 49.93
C GLN A 20 21.53 -8.29 49.46
N SER A 21 20.31 -8.80 49.66
CA SER A 21 19.91 -10.14 49.23
C SER A 21 19.44 -10.12 47.78
N ARG A 22 19.95 -11.04 46.94
CA ARG A 22 19.55 -11.20 45.55
C ARG A 22 19.45 -12.68 45.19
N THR A 23 18.43 -13.06 44.44
CA THR A 23 18.30 -14.40 43.87
C THR A 23 18.17 -14.30 42.36
N GLU A 24 18.84 -15.20 41.64
CA GLU A 24 18.82 -15.24 40.18
C GLU A 24 17.92 -16.35 39.66
N HIS A 25 17.04 -16.01 38.75
CA HIS A 25 16.11 -16.93 38.10
C HIS A 25 16.24 -16.78 36.59
N PRO A 26 15.97 -17.82 35.82
CA PRO A 26 16.07 -17.67 34.39
C PRO A 26 14.86 -16.89 33.81
N LEU A 27 14.96 -16.38 32.59
CA LEU A 27 13.92 -15.54 31.96
C LEU A 27 12.76 -16.36 31.39
N SER A 28 11.54 -15.84 31.41
CA SER A 28 10.49 -16.33 30.51
C SER A 28 10.85 -16.03 29.05
N TYR A 29 10.22 -16.73 28.11
CA TYR A 29 10.40 -16.47 26.68
C TYR A 29 9.95 -15.04 26.31
N ALA A 30 8.82 -14.58 26.84
CA ALA A 30 8.33 -13.20 26.67
C ALA A 30 9.32 -12.16 27.21
N GLN A 31 9.86 -12.35 28.42
CA GLN A 31 10.90 -11.47 28.97
C GLN A 31 12.17 -11.45 28.12
N SER A 32 12.57 -12.60 27.54
CA SER A 32 13.78 -12.70 26.71
C SER A 32 13.64 -11.86 25.43
N SER A 33 12.47 -11.91 24.79
CA SER A 33 12.19 -11.08 23.60
C SER A 33 12.03 -9.62 23.92
N MET A 34 11.26 -9.26 24.96
CA MET A 34 11.11 -7.85 25.38
C MET A 34 12.46 -7.22 25.73
N LEU A 35 13.33 -7.95 26.44
CA LEU A 35 14.68 -7.45 26.76
C LEU A 35 15.56 -7.31 25.52
N THR A 36 15.34 -8.14 24.49
CA THR A 36 16.02 -8.01 23.20
C THR A 36 15.56 -6.76 22.46
N LEU A 37 14.25 -6.50 22.41
CA LEU A 37 13.68 -5.30 21.77
C LEU A 37 14.10 -4.02 22.52
N HIS A 38 14.04 -4.03 23.85
CA HIS A 38 14.54 -2.93 24.68
C HIS A 38 16.04 -2.67 24.49
N ARG A 39 16.86 -3.67 24.11
CA ARG A 39 18.27 -3.45 23.75
C ARG A 39 18.45 -2.78 22.38
N MET A 40 17.53 -3.00 21.45
CA MET A 40 17.56 -2.39 20.13
C MET A 40 17.16 -0.92 20.21
N ASP A 41 16.19 -0.61 21.07
CA ASP A 41 15.72 0.75 21.34
C ASP A 41 15.47 1.00 22.84
N PRO A 42 16.53 1.33 23.62
CA PRO A 42 16.42 1.54 25.06
C PRO A 42 15.56 2.73 25.46
N ASP A 43 15.38 3.69 24.55
CA ASP A 43 14.59 4.89 24.77
C ASP A 43 13.09 4.67 24.44
N SER A 44 12.72 3.46 23.99
CA SER A 44 11.34 3.11 23.66
C SER A 44 10.45 3.00 24.89
N ALA A 45 9.27 3.61 24.80
CA ALA A 45 8.18 3.49 25.77
C ALA A 45 7.10 2.48 25.36
N SER A 46 7.28 1.76 24.24
CA SER A 46 6.23 0.92 23.64
C SER A 46 5.77 -0.24 24.54
N TYR A 47 6.55 -0.59 25.57
CA TYR A 47 6.24 -1.63 26.54
C TYR A 47 5.95 -1.09 27.94
N ASN A 48 5.66 0.20 28.08
CA ASN A 48 5.17 0.75 29.34
C ASN A 48 3.68 0.42 29.48
N VAL A 49 3.29 -0.22 30.58
CA VAL A 49 1.89 -0.45 30.95
C VAL A 49 1.56 0.43 32.14
N ALA A 50 0.38 1.07 32.13
CA ALA A 50 0.03 2.00 33.18
C ALA A 50 -1.46 2.06 33.49
N LEU A 51 -1.73 2.50 34.72
CA LEU A 51 -3.04 2.93 35.19
C LEU A 51 -2.98 4.42 35.56
N THR A 52 -4.01 5.15 35.15
CA THR A 52 -4.18 6.57 35.47
C THR A 52 -5.58 6.85 35.98
N ALA A 53 -5.67 7.58 37.09
CA ALA A 53 -6.95 7.97 37.67
C ALA A 53 -6.84 9.31 38.41
N ARG A 54 -7.93 10.07 38.42
CA ARG A 54 -8.10 11.26 39.25
C ARG A 54 -8.83 10.85 40.53
N PHE A 55 -8.19 11.04 41.66
CA PHE A 55 -8.72 10.75 42.98
C PHE A 55 -9.21 12.03 43.67
N THR A 56 -10.37 11.95 44.31
CA THR A 56 -11.01 13.02 45.08
C THR A 56 -11.51 12.47 46.41
N GLY A 57 -11.74 13.35 47.40
CA GLY A 57 -12.28 12.95 48.71
C GLY A 57 -11.25 12.84 49.85
N GLY A 58 -10.16 13.61 49.78
CA GLY A 58 -9.15 13.64 50.85
C GLY A 58 -7.95 12.74 50.60
N PHE A 59 -7.44 12.73 49.36
CA PHE A 59 -6.25 11.97 48.96
C PHE A 59 -5.04 12.32 49.85
N ASP A 60 -4.37 11.28 50.35
CA ASP A 60 -3.17 11.35 51.19
C ASP A 60 -1.98 10.74 50.44
N ALA A 61 -1.09 11.58 49.92
CA ALA A 61 0.06 11.16 49.13
C ALA A 61 1.07 10.33 49.94
N ALA A 62 1.21 10.58 51.25
CA ALA A 62 2.12 9.84 52.11
C ALA A 62 1.58 8.42 52.38
N ALA A 63 0.27 8.29 52.65
CA ALA A 63 -0.38 6.99 52.77
C ALA A 63 -0.32 6.21 51.45
N PHE A 64 -0.51 6.88 50.32
CA PHE A 64 -0.38 6.27 49.00
C PHE A 64 1.04 5.76 48.73
N HIS A 65 2.07 6.54 49.05
CA HIS A 65 3.47 6.10 48.97
C HIS A 65 3.74 4.87 49.85
N GLY A 66 3.27 4.88 51.11
CA GLY A 66 3.38 3.73 52.02
C GLY A 66 2.70 2.47 51.47
N ALA A 67 1.56 2.64 50.80
CA ALA A 67 0.83 1.56 50.14
C ALA A 67 1.60 0.99 48.94
N VAL A 68 2.20 1.85 48.10
CA VAL A 68 3.06 1.43 46.98
C VAL A 68 4.29 0.66 47.48
N GLN A 69 4.95 1.12 48.55
CA GLN A 69 6.07 0.39 49.15
C GLN A 69 5.64 -1.00 49.66
N SER A 70 4.46 -1.10 50.27
CA SER A 70 3.92 -2.37 50.76
C SER A 70 3.60 -3.32 49.60
N LEU A 71 3.10 -2.79 48.48
CA LEU A 71 2.84 -3.54 47.25
C LEU A 71 4.15 -4.12 46.66
N VAL A 72 5.21 -3.32 46.57
CA VAL A 72 6.55 -3.77 46.12
C VAL A 72 7.14 -4.84 47.04
N GLY A 73 6.94 -4.70 48.36
CA GLY A 73 7.36 -5.72 49.32
C GLY A 73 6.64 -7.06 49.13
N ARG A 74 5.36 -7.01 48.76
CA ARG A 74 4.51 -8.19 48.53
C ARG A 74 4.88 -8.92 47.25
N HIS A 75 5.09 -8.20 46.14
CA HIS A 75 5.30 -8.79 44.81
C HIS A 75 6.75 -8.75 44.36
N ALA A 76 7.38 -9.92 44.25
CA ALA A 76 8.77 -10.05 43.82
C ALA A 76 9.03 -9.43 42.42
N ALA A 77 8.07 -9.54 41.50
CA ALA A 77 8.19 -8.99 40.14
C ALA A 77 8.45 -7.46 40.13
N LEU A 78 7.83 -6.71 41.07
CA LEU A 78 7.99 -5.25 41.17
C LEU A 78 9.35 -4.81 41.71
N ARG A 79 10.17 -5.76 42.17
CA ARG A 79 11.55 -5.56 42.65
C ARG A 79 12.54 -6.46 41.89
N THR A 80 12.24 -6.74 40.62
CA THR A 80 13.08 -7.56 39.73
C THR A 80 13.77 -6.69 38.68
N THR A 81 15.08 -6.86 38.51
CA THR A 81 15.84 -6.31 37.38
C THR A 81 16.42 -7.44 36.53
N PHE A 82 17.09 -7.11 35.42
CA PHE A 82 17.52 -8.08 34.42
C PHE A 82 19.03 -7.97 34.13
N SER A 83 19.76 -9.09 34.20
CA SER A 83 21.22 -9.11 33.96
C SER A 83 21.60 -9.48 32.52
N ARG A 84 22.75 -8.97 32.08
CA ARG A 84 23.46 -9.44 30.88
C ARG A 84 24.33 -10.64 31.26
N VAL A 85 24.22 -11.75 30.55
CA VAL A 85 25.31 -12.74 30.51
C VAL A 85 25.91 -12.70 29.11
N GLY A 86 27.20 -12.42 29.03
CA GLY A 86 28.04 -12.68 27.87
C GLY A 86 28.91 -13.90 28.17
N GLY A 87 28.95 -14.84 27.23
CA GLY A 87 29.97 -15.89 27.16
C GLY A 87 29.81 -17.06 28.14
N ASP A 88 28.74 -17.86 28.00
CA ASP A 88 28.73 -19.34 28.00
C ASP A 88 27.26 -19.80 27.95
N ASP A 89 26.67 -19.80 26.75
CA ASP A 89 25.32 -20.33 26.51
C ASP A 89 25.38 -21.86 26.50
N ARG A 90 25.20 -22.49 27.67
CA ARG A 90 24.84 -23.92 27.73
C ARG A 90 23.33 -24.15 27.62
N ASP A 91 22.52 -23.12 27.90
CA ASP A 91 21.04 -23.22 27.95
C ASP A 91 20.30 -22.26 27.00
N GLY A 92 21.02 -21.47 26.17
CA GLY A 92 20.43 -20.64 25.11
C GLY A 92 19.62 -19.40 25.56
N THR A 93 19.83 -18.88 26.77
CA THR A 93 19.05 -17.74 27.29
C THR A 93 19.93 -16.51 27.55
N ALA A 94 19.72 -15.44 26.77
CA ALA A 94 20.52 -14.21 26.79
C ALA A 94 20.27 -13.25 27.99
N GLY A 95 20.10 -13.77 29.22
CA GLY A 95 19.98 -13.01 30.47
C GLY A 95 19.34 -13.78 31.64
N ARG A 96 19.30 -13.16 32.84
CA ARG A 96 18.61 -13.68 34.04
C ARG A 96 17.76 -12.60 34.73
N GLN A 97 16.70 -13.04 35.42
CA GLN A 97 15.93 -12.24 36.37
C GLN A 97 16.71 -12.13 37.69
N ILE A 98 16.88 -10.93 38.19
CA ILE A 98 17.53 -10.63 39.47
C ILE A 98 16.47 -10.10 40.42
N VAL A 99 15.98 -10.95 41.31
CA VAL A 99 14.97 -10.59 42.31
C VAL A 99 15.69 -10.03 43.53
N HIS A 100 15.50 -8.73 43.81
CA HIS A 100 16.14 -8.06 44.94
C HIS A 100 15.31 -8.23 46.20
N GLY A 101 15.95 -8.46 47.35
CA GLY A 101 15.27 -8.53 48.65
C GLY A 101 14.47 -7.26 48.98
N TRP A 102 14.97 -6.12 48.53
CA TRP A 102 14.25 -4.84 48.50
C TRP A 102 14.77 -3.98 47.35
N LEU A 103 13.87 -3.29 46.65
CA LEU A 103 14.19 -2.26 45.66
C LEU A 103 13.19 -1.12 45.85
N GLU A 104 13.70 0.10 46.05
CA GLU A 104 12.82 1.25 46.32
C GLU A 104 12.01 1.59 45.06
N PRO A 105 10.67 1.74 45.15
CA PRO A 105 9.88 2.21 44.01
C PRO A 105 10.27 3.64 43.61
N ASP A 106 10.21 3.94 42.32
CA ASP A 106 10.33 5.31 41.83
C ASP A 106 9.02 6.08 42.11
N PHE A 107 8.91 6.67 43.30
CA PHE A 107 7.76 7.48 43.72
C PHE A 107 8.11 8.97 43.76
N ALA A 108 7.24 9.81 43.19
CA ALA A 108 7.33 11.26 43.36
C ALA A 108 5.96 11.90 43.56
N GLU A 109 5.91 12.84 44.51
CA GLU A 109 4.80 13.77 44.72
C GLU A 109 5.11 15.09 44.02
N LEU A 110 4.18 15.59 43.21
CA LEU A 110 4.34 16.78 42.37
C LEU A 110 3.21 17.76 42.64
N ASP A 111 3.55 19.03 42.86
CA ASP A 111 2.56 20.10 43.03
C ASP A 111 2.08 20.60 41.65
N ALA A 112 0.87 20.21 41.28
CA ALA A 112 0.21 20.57 40.03
C ALA A 112 -0.95 21.56 40.24
N ARG A 113 -1.07 22.18 41.42
CA ARG A 113 -2.20 23.09 41.77
C ARG A 113 -2.26 24.35 40.91
N GLN A 114 -1.15 24.72 40.29
CA GLN A 114 -1.05 25.88 39.39
C GLN A 114 -1.03 25.49 37.91
N TRP A 115 -1.10 24.19 37.59
CA TRP A 115 -1.06 23.72 36.22
C TRP A 115 -2.44 23.81 35.59
N THR A 116 -2.48 24.14 34.32
CA THR A 116 -3.66 23.91 33.48
C THR A 116 -3.89 22.42 33.28
N GLU A 117 -5.11 22.04 32.89
CA GLU A 117 -5.44 20.63 32.62
C GLU A 117 -4.56 20.05 31.49
N GLU A 118 -4.17 20.86 30.50
CA GLU A 118 -3.30 20.39 29.40
C GLU A 118 -1.85 20.20 29.85
N GLU A 119 -1.32 21.10 30.68
CA GLU A 119 0.02 20.91 31.29
C GLU A 119 0.06 19.65 32.16
N LEU A 120 -1.02 19.39 32.91
CA LEU A 120 -1.16 18.17 33.69
C LEU A 120 -1.19 16.93 32.79
N ARG A 121 -1.99 16.94 31.72
CA ARG A 121 -2.04 15.81 30.76
C ARG A 121 -0.68 15.57 30.13
N GLU A 122 0.03 16.61 29.70
CA GLU A 122 1.34 16.46 29.08
C GLU A 122 2.38 15.94 30.07
N ALA A 123 2.35 16.40 31.33
CA ALA A 123 3.24 15.88 32.37
C ALA A 123 2.97 14.40 32.69
N VAL A 124 1.70 13.97 32.73
CA VAL A 124 1.31 12.57 32.93
C VAL A 124 1.73 11.71 31.72
N ARG A 125 1.53 12.22 30.49
CA ARG A 125 2.00 11.56 29.24
C ARG A 125 3.52 11.44 29.21
N ALA A 126 4.26 12.47 29.61
CA ALA A 126 5.71 12.47 29.66
C ALA A 126 6.22 11.42 30.67
N ALA A 127 5.63 11.34 31.87
CA ALA A 127 5.99 10.33 32.86
C ALA A 127 5.63 8.89 32.42
N TYR A 128 4.56 8.73 31.64
CA TYR A 128 4.21 7.45 31.01
C TYR A 128 5.22 7.05 29.92
N ARG A 129 5.71 8.01 29.13
CA ARG A 129 6.68 7.80 28.03
C ARG A 129 8.13 7.70 28.50
N GLU A 130 8.42 8.04 29.74
CA GLU A 130 9.78 7.94 30.27
C GLU A 130 10.23 6.46 30.29
N PRO A 131 11.35 6.10 29.64
CA PRO A 131 11.81 4.72 29.55
C PRO A 131 12.19 4.16 30.93
N PHE A 132 12.12 2.83 31.09
CA PHE A 132 12.60 2.13 32.28
C PHE A 132 14.02 1.59 32.07
N ASP A 133 14.91 1.77 33.04
CA ASP A 133 16.17 1.03 33.08
C ASP A 133 15.93 -0.37 33.68
N LEU A 134 15.79 -1.37 32.81
CA LEU A 134 15.55 -2.75 33.21
C LEU A 134 16.75 -3.43 33.88
N VAL A 135 17.95 -2.84 33.81
CA VAL A 135 19.17 -3.44 34.36
C VAL A 135 19.37 -3.01 35.81
N THR A 136 19.19 -1.72 36.09
CA THR A 136 19.50 -1.14 37.40
C THR A 136 18.33 -0.44 38.09
N GLY A 137 17.33 0.01 37.35
CA GLY A 137 16.21 0.78 37.88
C GLY A 137 15.05 -0.08 38.41
N PRO A 138 14.18 0.49 39.27
CA PRO A 138 12.93 -0.17 39.62
C PRO A 138 12.03 -0.29 38.39
N PRO A 139 11.36 -1.45 38.20
CA PRO A 139 10.47 -1.65 37.05
C PRO A 139 9.06 -1.08 37.28
N LEU A 140 8.87 -0.27 38.34
CA LEU A 140 7.63 0.38 38.74
C LEU A 140 7.91 1.86 39.05
N ARG A 141 7.08 2.73 38.47
CA ARG A 141 7.05 4.18 38.66
C ARG A 141 5.68 4.62 39.13
N ALA A 142 5.63 5.47 40.15
CA ALA A 142 4.42 6.10 40.65
C ALA A 142 4.60 7.63 40.73
N ARG A 143 3.60 8.37 40.24
CA ARG A 143 3.54 9.84 40.34
C ARG A 143 2.20 10.23 40.92
N ALA A 144 2.21 11.12 41.92
CA ALA A 144 1.02 11.75 42.46
C ALA A 144 1.07 13.26 42.16
N TYR A 145 0.22 13.74 41.27
CA TYR A 145 0.09 15.14 40.89
C TYR A 145 -1.02 15.77 41.73
N LEU A 146 -0.65 16.57 42.73
CA LEU A 146 -1.61 17.25 43.60
C LEU A 146 -2.27 18.40 42.84
N VAL A 147 -3.57 18.31 42.60
CA VAL A 147 -4.31 19.30 41.78
C VAL A 147 -5.14 20.24 42.63
N ALA A 148 -5.59 19.80 43.81
CA ALA A 148 -6.29 20.60 44.81
C ALA A 148 -6.10 19.98 46.21
N PRO A 149 -6.48 20.67 47.31
CA PRO A 149 -6.44 20.07 48.64
C PRO A 149 -7.25 18.76 48.71
N GLY A 150 -6.58 17.63 48.93
CA GLY A 150 -7.22 16.31 48.99
C GLY A 150 -7.60 15.72 47.63
N GLU A 151 -7.04 16.24 46.53
CA GLU A 151 -7.26 15.73 45.17
C GLU A 151 -5.94 15.54 44.44
N ALA A 152 -5.81 14.41 43.72
CA ALA A 152 -4.62 14.10 42.95
C ALA A 152 -4.93 13.34 41.68
N VAL A 153 -4.19 13.60 40.60
CA VAL A 153 -4.07 12.67 39.48
C VAL A 153 -2.91 11.74 39.75
N VAL A 154 -3.11 10.44 39.61
CA VAL A 154 -2.10 9.42 39.89
C VAL A 154 -1.78 8.64 38.63
N LEU A 155 -0.48 8.46 38.37
CA LEU A 155 0.06 7.53 37.39
C LEU A 155 0.76 6.38 38.13
N LEU A 156 0.37 5.15 37.83
CA LEU A 156 1.07 3.94 38.23
C LEU A 156 1.52 3.21 36.95
N ALA A 157 2.80 3.31 36.61
CA ALA A 157 3.39 2.75 35.41
C ALA A 157 4.41 1.66 35.74
N ALA A 158 4.42 0.58 34.96
CA ALA A 158 5.38 -0.50 35.06
C ALA A 158 5.86 -0.91 33.67
N HIS A 159 7.01 -1.56 33.58
CA HIS A 159 7.43 -2.19 32.32
C HIS A 159 6.71 -3.54 32.11
N HIS A 160 6.27 -3.83 30.88
CA HIS A 160 5.48 -5.03 30.56
C HIS A 160 6.23 -6.36 30.86
N ALA A 161 7.56 -6.31 30.95
CA ALA A 161 8.41 -7.46 31.31
C ALA A 161 8.19 -7.99 32.74
N VAL A 162 7.58 -7.20 33.64
CA VAL A 162 7.29 -7.61 35.03
C VAL A 162 5.81 -7.54 35.38
N CYS A 163 4.97 -7.01 34.49
CA CYS A 163 3.57 -6.72 34.75
C CYS A 163 2.76 -6.80 33.46
N ASP A 164 1.63 -7.48 33.49
CA ASP A 164 0.64 -7.48 32.41
C ASP A 164 -0.67 -6.79 32.83
N PHE A 165 -1.63 -6.70 31.90
CA PHE A 165 -2.90 -6.03 32.15
C PHE A 165 -3.71 -6.65 33.30
N TRP A 166 -3.67 -7.98 33.45
CA TRP A 166 -4.30 -8.66 34.58
C TRP A 166 -3.64 -8.28 35.91
N SER A 167 -2.30 -8.21 35.93
CA SER A 167 -1.53 -7.80 37.09
C SER A 167 -1.85 -6.38 37.53
N LEU A 168 -2.09 -5.44 36.61
CA LEU A 168 -2.52 -4.07 36.95
C LEU A 168 -3.84 -4.05 37.72
N GLY A 169 -4.82 -4.88 37.34
CA GLY A 169 -6.09 -5.02 38.05
C GLY A 169 -5.90 -5.56 39.47
N THR A 170 -5.08 -6.61 39.62
CA THR A 170 -4.71 -7.17 40.94
C THR A 170 -4.01 -6.12 41.80
N MET A 171 -3.04 -5.40 41.23
CA MET A 171 -2.28 -4.34 41.90
C MET A 171 -3.21 -3.23 42.37
N LEU A 172 -4.16 -2.77 41.55
CA LEU A 172 -5.11 -1.72 41.92
C LEU A 172 -5.98 -2.12 43.12
N ALA A 173 -6.48 -3.36 43.13
CA ALA A 173 -7.36 -3.85 44.19
C ALA A 173 -6.61 -4.09 45.51
N GLU A 174 -5.36 -4.56 45.47
CA GLU A 174 -4.54 -4.66 46.67
C GLU A 174 -4.07 -3.28 47.17
N LEU A 175 -3.74 -2.37 46.24
CA LEU A 175 -3.34 -1.01 46.56
C LEU A 175 -4.44 -0.25 47.30
N GLU A 176 -5.71 -0.49 46.95
CA GLU A 176 -6.87 0.06 47.68
C GLU A 176 -6.83 -0.32 49.16
N GLN A 177 -6.67 -1.61 49.45
CA GLN A 177 -6.69 -2.13 50.82
C GLN A 177 -5.46 -1.67 51.61
N LEU A 178 -4.31 -1.58 50.94
CA LEU A 178 -3.07 -1.05 51.51
C LEU A 178 -3.20 0.44 51.82
N TYR A 179 -3.78 1.23 50.91
CA TYR A 179 -4.02 2.65 51.11
C TYR A 179 -4.92 2.91 52.32
N VAL A 180 -6.06 2.22 52.41
CA VAL A 180 -6.97 2.33 53.57
C VAL A 180 -6.23 1.99 54.88
N ALA A 181 -5.42 0.94 54.87
CA ALA A 181 -4.67 0.51 56.06
C ALA A 181 -3.63 1.54 56.51
N GLU A 182 -2.92 2.18 55.58
CA GLU A 182 -1.97 3.27 55.86
C GLU A 182 -2.69 4.51 56.41
N THR A 183 -3.80 4.92 55.78
CA THR A 183 -4.61 6.07 56.21
C THR A 183 -5.19 5.87 57.61
N GLU A 184 -5.69 4.66 57.91
CA GLU A 184 -6.24 4.29 59.22
C GLU A 184 -5.17 3.87 60.24
N ARG A 185 -3.88 3.84 59.86
CA ARG A 185 -2.73 3.41 60.68
C ARG A 185 -2.92 2.04 61.33
N ARG A 186 -3.39 1.07 60.54
CA ARG A 186 -3.58 -0.32 60.97
C ARG A 186 -2.94 -1.31 59.99
N PRO A 187 -2.72 -2.58 60.38
CA PRO A 187 -2.27 -3.59 59.43
C PRO A 187 -3.30 -3.85 58.32
N ALA A 188 -2.82 -4.04 57.10
CA ALA A 188 -3.64 -4.49 55.97
C ALA A 188 -4.04 -5.96 56.14
N ARG A 189 -5.22 -6.33 55.61
CA ARG A 189 -5.75 -7.70 55.63
C ARG A 189 -5.78 -8.26 54.22
N LEU A 190 -4.61 -8.53 53.65
CA LEU A 190 -4.49 -9.20 52.36
C LEU A 190 -4.43 -10.73 52.54
N PRO A 191 -4.79 -11.53 51.52
CA PRO A 191 -4.55 -12.97 51.49
C PRO A 191 -3.06 -13.33 51.71
N GLY A 192 -2.79 -14.63 51.90
CA GLY A 192 -1.44 -15.17 52.06
C GLY A 192 -0.45 -14.74 50.96
N ARG A 193 0.85 -15.02 51.14
CA ARG A 193 1.87 -14.65 50.13
C ARG A 193 1.63 -15.45 48.84
N ASN A 194 1.67 -14.76 47.71
CA ASN A 194 1.53 -15.35 46.38
C ASN A 194 2.85 -16.00 45.94
N SER A 195 2.77 -17.05 45.13
CA SER A 195 3.93 -17.67 44.50
C SER A 195 4.66 -16.63 43.64
N PRO A 196 6.00 -16.55 43.69
CA PRO A 196 6.75 -15.61 42.87
C PRO A 196 6.68 -16.01 41.39
N TYR A 197 6.68 -15.00 40.50
CA TYR A 197 6.66 -15.21 39.05
C TYR A 197 7.80 -16.14 38.54
N SER A 198 8.95 -16.16 39.23
CA SER A 198 10.06 -17.07 38.93
C SER A 198 9.67 -18.55 38.92
N ASP A 199 8.72 -18.95 39.77
CA ASP A 199 8.29 -20.35 39.89
C ASP A 199 7.45 -20.75 38.68
N PHE A 200 6.59 -19.83 38.20
CA PHE A 200 5.91 -19.98 36.92
C PHE A 200 6.89 -20.12 35.76
N VAL A 201 7.98 -19.33 35.74
CA VAL A 201 8.99 -19.43 34.68
C VAL A 201 9.69 -20.80 34.69
N ALA A 202 10.01 -21.33 35.87
CA ALA A 202 10.57 -22.67 35.99
C ALA A 202 9.59 -23.73 35.46
N TYR A 203 8.33 -23.66 35.89
CA TYR A 203 7.25 -24.53 35.41
C TYR A 203 7.07 -24.46 33.89
N GLN A 204 7.00 -23.26 33.32
CA GLN A 204 6.84 -23.07 31.87
C GLN A 204 7.99 -23.74 31.11
N ARG A 205 9.23 -23.65 31.60
CA ARG A 205 10.38 -24.28 30.94
C ARG A 205 10.33 -25.79 30.97
N GLU A 206 9.94 -26.37 32.10
CA GLU A 206 9.74 -27.82 32.21
C GLU A 206 8.61 -28.30 31.30
N LEU A 207 7.50 -27.55 31.23
CA LEU A 207 6.36 -27.83 30.37
C LEU A 207 6.76 -27.87 28.89
N ILE A 208 7.56 -26.89 28.45
CA ILE A 208 8.02 -26.77 27.06
C ILE A 208 9.07 -27.82 26.70
N ALA A 209 9.95 -28.20 27.65
CA ALA A 209 10.92 -29.27 27.44
C ALA A 209 10.28 -30.68 27.42
N GLY A 210 9.08 -30.83 27.97
CA GLY A 210 8.36 -32.09 28.06
C GLY A 210 7.53 -32.46 26.82
N GLU A 211 6.84 -33.60 26.90
CA GLU A 211 6.00 -34.14 25.82
C GLU A 211 4.86 -33.20 25.41
N ARG A 212 4.27 -32.48 26.37
CA ARG A 212 3.21 -31.48 26.11
C ARG A 212 3.74 -30.32 25.26
N GLY A 213 4.95 -29.82 25.56
CA GLY A 213 5.64 -28.84 24.73
C GLY A 213 5.92 -29.35 23.32
N GLY A 214 6.38 -30.61 23.18
CA GLY A 214 6.58 -31.25 21.88
C GLY A 214 5.30 -31.32 21.04
N ARG A 215 4.16 -31.70 21.63
CA ARG A 215 2.85 -31.72 20.93
C ARG A 215 2.41 -30.32 20.50
N ALA A 216 2.52 -29.33 21.39
CA ALA A 216 2.18 -27.95 21.06
C ALA A 216 3.07 -27.38 19.96
N ARG A 217 4.37 -27.69 19.97
CA ARG A 217 5.29 -27.34 18.89
C ARG A 217 4.83 -27.90 17.55
N THR A 218 4.55 -29.21 17.47
CA THR A 218 4.09 -29.85 16.23
C THR A 218 2.79 -29.23 15.72
N TYR A 219 1.83 -28.96 16.61
CA TYR A 219 0.59 -28.28 16.26
C TYR A 219 0.86 -26.91 15.63
N TRP A 220 1.63 -26.03 16.29
CA TRP A 220 1.87 -24.67 15.80
C TRP A 220 2.66 -24.64 14.49
N HIS A 221 3.67 -25.49 14.33
CA HIS A 221 4.39 -25.62 13.06
C HIS A 221 3.49 -26.11 11.91
N THR A 222 2.50 -26.95 12.21
CA THR A 222 1.53 -27.40 11.21
C THR A 222 0.55 -26.28 10.84
N GLN A 223 -0.05 -25.63 11.84
CA GLN A 223 -1.04 -24.57 11.64
C GLN A 223 -0.47 -23.33 10.96
N LEU A 224 0.78 -23.00 11.23
CA LEU A 224 1.49 -21.85 10.65
C LEU A 224 2.48 -22.26 9.56
N SER A 225 2.23 -23.39 8.91
CA SER A 225 2.95 -23.76 7.69
C SER A 225 2.49 -22.93 6.49
N GLY A 226 3.37 -22.76 5.50
CA GLY A 226 3.08 -22.00 4.28
C GLY A 226 3.47 -20.52 4.38
N ASP A 227 2.75 -19.68 3.65
CA ASP A 227 3.01 -18.24 3.58
C ASP A 227 2.59 -17.53 4.88
N LEU A 228 3.56 -16.90 5.54
CA LEU A 228 3.39 -16.09 6.74
C LEU A 228 3.71 -14.62 6.48
N GLU A 229 3.80 -14.19 5.22
CA GLU A 229 4.02 -12.80 4.92
C GLU A 229 2.90 -11.95 5.52
N PRO A 230 3.22 -10.93 6.33
CA PRO A 230 2.19 -10.13 6.95
C PRO A 230 1.41 -9.37 5.88
N ALA A 231 0.08 -9.55 5.86
CA ALA A 231 -0.80 -8.90 4.91
C ALA A 231 -0.49 -7.41 4.79
N GLU A 232 -0.32 -6.91 3.57
CA GLU A 232 -0.19 -5.48 3.35
C GLU A 232 -1.55 -4.81 3.55
N TRP A 233 -1.59 -3.82 4.42
CA TRP A 233 -2.79 -3.01 4.62
C TRP A 233 -2.75 -1.82 3.67
N PRO A 234 -3.83 -1.56 2.93
CA PRO A 234 -4.02 -0.29 2.24
C PRO A 234 -3.88 0.90 3.20
N ARG A 235 -3.54 2.07 2.67
CA ARG A 235 -3.56 3.33 3.43
C ARG A 235 -4.88 4.04 3.23
N PHE A 236 -5.53 4.44 4.31
CA PHE A 236 -6.90 4.94 4.34
C PHE A 236 -6.96 6.38 4.86
N ASP A 237 -7.29 7.33 3.98
CA ASP A 237 -7.55 8.75 4.29
C ASP A 237 -6.44 9.46 5.08
N LEU A 238 -5.18 9.11 4.85
CA LEU A 238 -4.08 9.60 5.65
C LEU A 238 -3.81 11.10 5.45
N ASP A 239 -3.60 11.80 6.56
CA ASP A 239 -2.88 13.07 6.58
C ASP A 239 -1.40 12.79 6.92
N PRO A 240 -0.45 13.07 6.02
CA PRO A 240 0.97 12.86 6.31
C PRO A 240 1.50 13.66 7.51
N ALA A 241 0.83 14.74 7.91
CA ALA A 241 1.16 15.46 9.13
C ALA A 241 0.81 14.68 10.41
N ASP A 242 -0.09 13.69 10.34
CA ASP A 242 -0.58 12.90 11.49
C ASP A 242 -0.17 11.40 11.41
N ALA A 243 0.73 11.02 10.50
CA ALA A 243 1.09 9.60 10.27
C ALA A 243 1.93 8.93 11.38
N GLY A 244 2.15 9.60 12.52
CA GLY A 244 2.96 9.10 13.63
C GLY A 244 2.14 8.48 14.77
N GLY A 245 2.48 7.24 15.15
CA GLY A 245 1.90 6.55 16.32
C GLY A 245 0.55 5.88 16.07
N GLY A 246 -0.16 5.60 17.17
CA GLY A 246 -1.48 4.93 17.17
C GLY A 246 -2.63 5.86 17.56
N GLY A 247 -3.84 5.51 17.12
CA GLY A 247 -5.10 6.11 17.53
C GLY A 247 -6.04 5.07 18.13
N SER A 248 -7.09 5.53 18.81
CA SER A 248 -8.12 4.66 19.39
C SER A 248 -9.49 5.31 19.30
N LEU A 249 -10.51 4.50 19.00
CA LEU A 249 -11.91 4.91 18.90
C LEU A 249 -12.78 3.91 19.66
N MET A 250 -13.61 4.39 20.57
CA MET A 250 -14.64 3.58 21.21
C MET A 250 -15.95 3.68 20.43
N PHE A 251 -16.69 2.58 20.32
CA PHE A 251 -18.00 2.55 19.67
C PHE A 251 -18.95 1.58 20.39
N PRO A 252 -20.23 1.93 20.54
CA PRO A 252 -21.21 1.05 21.17
C PRO A 252 -21.61 -0.08 20.22
N ILE A 253 -21.74 -1.30 20.75
CA ILE A 253 -22.51 -2.36 20.09
C ILE A 253 -23.94 -2.26 20.66
N PRO A 254 -24.96 -1.90 19.85
CA PRO A 254 -26.32 -1.70 20.34
C PRO A 254 -26.85 -2.91 21.10
N ALA A 255 -27.67 -2.69 22.13
CA ALA A 255 -28.16 -3.76 23.00
C ALA A 255 -28.90 -4.86 22.24
N GLU A 256 -29.67 -4.50 21.20
CA GLU A 256 -30.34 -5.45 20.30
C GLU A 256 -29.33 -6.35 19.58
N LEU A 257 -28.27 -5.75 19.00
CA LEU A 257 -27.21 -6.50 18.33
C LEU A 257 -26.42 -7.38 19.31
N ALA A 258 -26.16 -6.91 20.53
CA ALA A 258 -25.54 -7.72 21.57
C ALA A 258 -26.41 -8.92 21.96
N ALA A 259 -27.72 -8.72 22.10
CA ALA A 259 -28.67 -9.80 22.37
C ALA A 259 -28.69 -10.85 21.25
N ASP A 260 -28.63 -10.42 19.98
CA ASP A 260 -28.55 -11.33 18.82
C ASP A 260 -27.24 -12.13 18.80
N VAL A 261 -26.12 -11.49 19.14
CA VAL A 261 -24.82 -12.19 19.31
C VAL A 261 -24.92 -13.26 20.40
N PHE A 262 -25.52 -12.95 21.55
CA PHE A 262 -25.69 -13.91 22.63
C PHE A 262 -26.65 -15.04 22.25
N ALA A 263 -27.72 -14.73 21.53
CA ALA A 263 -28.68 -15.72 21.04
C ALA A 263 -28.02 -16.69 20.05
N LEU A 264 -27.25 -16.17 19.07
CA LEU A 264 -26.52 -17.00 18.12
C LEU A 264 -25.46 -17.85 18.83
N ALA A 265 -24.68 -17.25 19.74
CA ALA A 265 -23.67 -17.98 20.50
C ALA A 265 -24.28 -19.16 21.26
N LYS A 266 -25.44 -18.95 21.90
CA LYS A 266 -26.19 -20.00 22.58
C LYS A 266 -26.72 -21.06 21.62
N ALA A 267 -27.28 -20.67 20.47
CA ALA A 267 -27.83 -21.60 19.49
C ALA A 267 -26.77 -22.53 18.90
N GLU A 268 -25.58 -22.00 18.62
CA GLU A 268 -24.46 -22.74 18.01
C GLU A 268 -23.54 -23.42 19.04
N ALA A 269 -23.89 -23.34 20.33
CA ALA A 269 -23.08 -23.83 21.46
C ALA A 269 -21.62 -23.32 21.40
N VAL A 270 -21.46 -22.02 21.15
CA VAL A 270 -20.18 -21.30 21.17
C VAL A 270 -20.20 -20.15 22.17
N THR A 271 -19.04 -19.54 22.40
CA THR A 271 -18.95 -18.32 23.20
C THR A 271 -19.19 -17.08 22.33
N PRO A 272 -19.65 -15.95 22.91
CA PRO A 272 -19.75 -14.68 22.18
C PRO A 272 -18.42 -14.24 21.57
N TYR A 273 -17.30 -14.59 22.22
CA TYR A 273 -15.95 -14.42 21.69
C TYR A 273 -15.79 -15.01 20.29
N VAL A 274 -16.24 -16.25 20.05
CA VAL A 274 -16.11 -16.92 18.76
C VAL A 274 -16.93 -16.22 17.68
N VAL A 275 -18.15 -15.75 18.01
CA VAL A 275 -19.01 -15.00 17.07
C VAL A 275 -18.35 -13.69 16.65
N LEU A 276 -17.91 -12.90 17.63
CA LEU A 276 -17.30 -11.58 17.41
C LEU A 276 -15.96 -11.68 16.69
N LEU A 277 -15.13 -12.68 17.04
CA LEU A 277 -13.87 -12.99 16.36
C LEU A 277 -14.10 -13.38 14.90
N THR A 278 -15.10 -14.24 14.63
CA THR A 278 -15.41 -14.69 13.27
C THR A 278 -15.77 -13.49 12.39
N ALA A 279 -16.65 -12.61 12.88
CA ALA A 279 -16.97 -11.37 12.16
C ALA A 279 -15.74 -10.48 11.93
N PHE A 280 -14.82 -10.40 12.89
CA PHE A 280 -13.60 -9.62 12.77
C PHE A 280 -12.62 -10.21 11.75
N GLN A 281 -12.44 -11.53 11.72
CA GLN A 281 -11.62 -12.24 10.73
C GLN A 281 -12.13 -11.97 9.30
N VAL A 282 -13.47 -12.00 9.10
CA VAL A 282 -14.07 -11.66 7.81
C VAL A 282 -13.77 -10.21 7.43
N LEU A 283 -13.91 -9.27 8.36
CA LEU A 283 -13.61 -7.86 8.11
C LEU A 283 -12.14 -7.64 7.73
N VAL A 284 -11.21 -8.27 8.45
CA VAL A 284 -9.76 -8.21 8.15
C VAL A 284 -9.49 -8.76 6.75
N GLY A 285 -10.10 -9.89 6.39
CA GLY A 285 -9.99 -10.46 5.04
C GLY A 285 -10.50 -9.52 3.95
N ARG A 286 -11.57 -8.77 4.23
CA ARG A 286 -12.10 -7.75 3.30
C ARG A 286 -11.12 -6.59 3.11
N TYR A 287 -10.59 -6.03 4.18
CA TYR A 287 -9.65 -4.89 4.11
C TYR A 287 -8.30 -5.25 3.47
N THR A 288 -7.83 -6.47 3.69
CA THR A 288 -6.53 -6.93 3.17
C THR A 288 -6.64 -7.63 1.82
N GLY A 289 -7.85 -7.97 1.37
CA GLY A 289 -8.07 -8.82 0.19
C GLY A 289 -7.60 -10.27 0.37
N ARG A 290 -7.15 -10.67 1.58
CA ARG A 290 -6.63 -12.01 1.84
C ARG A 290 -7.76 -12.97 2.23
N ARG A 291 -7.68 -14.18 1.68
CA ARG A 291 -8.54 -15.31 2.07
C ARG A 291 -7.98 -16.07 3.28
N ASP A 292 -6.65 -16.15 3.36
CA ASP A 292 -5.95 -16.71 4.51
C ASP A 292 -5.57 -15.58 5.47
N VAL A 293 -6.28 -15.52 6.59
CA VAL A 293 -6.24 -14.40 7.53
C VAL A 293 -5.64 -14.84 8.86
N LEU A 294 -4.60 -14.14 9.31
CA LEU A 294 -3.95 -14.36 10.60
C LEU A 294 -4.37 -13.26 11.59
N VAL A 295 -5.08 -13.63 12.64
CA VAL A 295 -5.45 -12.71 13.74
C VAL A 295 -4.79 -13.19 15.03
N GLY A 296 -4.05 -12.29 15.69
CA GLY A 296 -3.55 -12.54 17.03
C GLY A 296 -4.65 -12.44 18.09
N SER A 297 -4.57 -13.23 19.16
CA SER A 297 -5.42 -13.04 20.33
C SER A 297 -4.61 -13.25 21.61
N PRO A 298 -4.69 -12.33 22.58
CA PRO A 298 -3.97 -12.50 23.83
C PRO A 298 -4.65 -13.54 24.71
N PHE A 299 -3.84 -14.41 25.29
CA PHE A 299 -4.24 -15.35 26.32
C PHE A 299 -3.62 -14.93 27.66
N ALA A 300 -4.41 -14.96 28.74
CA ALA A 300 -4.01 -14.45 30.05
C ALA A 300 -2.91 -15.28 30.75
N GLY A 301 -2.64 -16.50 30.29
CA GLY A 301 -1.58 -17.38 30.81
C GLY A 301 -1.80 -17.89 32.25
N ARG A 302 -3.00 -17.69 32.81
CA ARG A 302 -3.34 -18.02 34.21
C ARG A 302 -4.45 -19.08 34.28
N THR A 303 -4.14 -20.29 33.84
CA THR A 303 -5.09 -21.42 33.89
C THR A 303 -5.22 -22.02 35.30
N ASP A 304 -4.20 -21.84 36.14
CA ASP A 304 -4.21 -22.29 37.54
C ASP A 304 -4.76 -21.18 38.46
N PRO A 305 -5.75 -21.46 39.32
CA PRO A 305 -6.24 -20.51 40.32
C PRO A 305 -5.15 -19.92 41.22
N GLU A 306 -4.06 -20.63 41.50
CA GLU A 306 -2.94 -20.13 42.31
C GLU A 306 -2.17 -18.99 41.62
N LEU A 307 -2.22 -18.92 40.29
CA LEU A 307 -1.58 -17.86 39.50
C LEU A 307 -2.46 -16.60 39.38
N ALA A 308 -3.74 -16.67 39.76
CA ALA A 308 -4.69 -15.58 39.58
C ALA A 308 -4.30 -14.30 40.33
N GLU A 309 -3.57 -14.42 41.44
CA GLU A 309 -3.06 -13.30 42.26
C GLU A 309 -1.56 -13.02 42.04
N CYS A 310 -0.89 -13.78 41.17
CA CYS A 310 0.52 -13.56 40.87
C CYS A 310 0.70 -12.36 39.93
N VAL A 311 1.53 -11.40 40.36
CA VAL A 311 1.98 -10.27 39.53
C VAL A 311 3.19 -10.70 38.71
N GLY A 312 3.08 -10.56 37.39
CA GLY A 312 4.08 -10.99 36.43
C GLY A 312 3.59 -10.80 34.99
N ASN A 313 4.42 -11.15 34.01
CA ASN A 313 4.04 -11.12 32.59
C ASN A 313 3.61 -12.51 32.10
N PHE A 314 2.32 -12.84 32.22
CA PHE A 314 1.81 -14.15 31.81
C PHE A 314 1.18 -14.14 30.42
N VAL A 315 0.96 -12.94 29.84
CA VAL A 315 0.30 -12.82 28.55
C VAL A 315 1.11 -13.52 27.47
N ASN A 316 0.45 -14.43 26.76
CA ASN A 316 0.96 -15.06 25.55
C ASN A 316 0.03 -14.71 24.40
N SER A 317 0.55 -14.59 23.18
CA SER A 317 -0.28 -14.40 21.99
C SER A 317 -0.48 -15.73 21.27
N VAL A 318 -1.73 -16.08 20.97
CA VAL A 318 -2.04 -17.19 20.05
C VAL A 318 -2.35 -16.63 18.67
N VAL A 319 -2.02 -17.38 17.62
CA VAL A 319 -2.32 -17.01 16.24
C VAL A 319 -3.53 -17.80 15.77
N LEU A 320 -4.61 -17.10 15.42
CA LEU A 320 -5.86 -17.68 14.98
C LEU A 320 -5.99 -17.51 13.47
N ARG A 321 -5.55 -18.53 12.73
CA ARG A 321 -5.64 -18.60 11.27
C ARG A 321 -7.07 -18.93 10.84
N ALA A 322 -7.60 -18.14 9.91
CA ALA A 322 -8.90 -18.37 9.29
C ALA A 322 -8.75 -18.47 7.78
N ASP A 323 -9.27 -19.57 7.24
CA ASP A 323 -9.45 -19.74 5.80
C ASP A 323 -10.86 -19.26 5.41
N LEU A 324 -10.90 -18.24 4.57
CA LEU A 324 -12.09 -17.62 4.00
C LEU A 324 -12.25 -17.93 2.49
N SER A 325 -11.50 -18.89 1.96
CA SER A 325 -11.46 -19.20 0.52
C SER A 325 -12.70 -19.93 0.00
N ASP A 326 -13.37 -20.70 0.86
CA ASP A 326 -14.59 -21.40 0.50
C ASP A 326 -15.80 -20.45 0.54
N ALA A 327 -16.73 -20.62 -0.40
CA ALA A 327 -18.00 -19.89 -0.42
C ALA A 327 -18.99 -20.41 0.66
N VAL A 328 -18.54 -20.43 1.93
CA VAL A 328 -19.27 -20.99 3.07
C VAL A 328 -20.17 -19.99 3.73
N SER A 329 -21.20 -20.50 4.42
CA SER A 329 -22.06 -19.68 5.28
C SER A 329 -21.28 -19.15 6.49
N PHE A 330 -21.78 -18.05 7.08
CA PHE A 330 -21.24 -17.55 8.34
C PHE A 330 -21.30 -18.62 9.44
N ARG A 331 -22.37 -19.43 9.50
CA ARG A 331 -22.52 -20.53 10.45
C ARG A 331 -21.43 -21.59 10.29
N GLU A 332 -21.10 -21.98 9.06
CA GLU A 332 -20.03 -22.94 8.81
C GLU A 332 -18.66 -22.35 9.20
N GLN A 333 -18.40 -21.09 8.83
CA GLN A 333 -17.17 -20.40 9.23
C GLN A 333 -17.05 -20.28 10.76
N LEU A 334 -18.13 -19.96 11.45
CA LEU A 334 -18.21 -19.95 12.91
C LEU A 334 -17.83 -21.33 13.50
N GLY A 335 -18.30 -22.41 12.88
CA GLY A 335 -17.92 -23.77 13.24
C GLY A 335 -16.42 -24.07 13.03
N ARG A 336 -15.81 -23.53 11.97
CA ARG A 336 -14.36 -23.60 11.73
C ARG A 336 -13.59 -22.81 12.78
N THR A 337 -13.95 -21.54 13.01
CA THR A 337 -13.33 -20.68 14.02
C THR A 337 -13.45 -21.28 15.42
N ARG A 338 -14.58 -21.92 15.76
CA ARG A 338 -14.73 -22.65 17.02
C ARG A 338 -13.67 -23.74 17.21
N ARG A 339 -13.40 -24.55 16.17
CA ARG A 339 -12.38 -25.60 16.21
C ARG A 339 -11.00 -24.99 16.36
N THR A 340 -10.67 -23.99 15.53
CA THR A 340 -9.38 -23.28 15.61
C THR A 340 -9.13 -22.68 16.99
N VAL A 341 -10.14 -22.04 17.59
CA VAL A 341 -10.03 -21.48 18.95
C VAL A 341 -9.82 -22.57 19.99
N ALA A 342 -10.59 -23.65 19.94
CA ALA A 342 -10.45 -24.75 20.89
C ALA A 342 -9.06 -25.41 20.83
N GLU A 343 -8.60 -25.72 19.61
CA GLU A 343 -7.28 -26.34 19.38
C GLU A 343 -6.14 -25.37 19.74
N ALA A 344 -6.24 -24.09 19.39
CA ALA A 344 -5.26 -23.08 19.77
C ALA A 344 -5.16 -22.93 21.30
N PHE A 345 -6.29 -22.98 22.01
CA PHE A 345 -6.32 -22.85 23.46
C PHE A 345 -5.79 -24.09 24.17
N GLU A 346 -5.94 -25.29 23.59
CA GLU A 346 -5.29 -26.50 24.11
C GLU A 346 -3.74 -26.40 24.06
N HIS A 347 -3.22 -25.64 23.11
CA HIS A 347 -1.77 -25.46 22.86
C HIS A 347 -1.24 -24.06 23.24
N GLN A 348 -2.02 -23.28 23.98
CA GLN A 348 -1.72 -21.87 24.33
C GLN A 348 -0.50 -21.68 25.23
N ASP A 349 -0.03 -22.74 25.89
CA ASP A 349 1.14 -22.66 26.77
C ASP A 349 2.45 -22.52 25.98
N TYR A 350 2.43 -22.79 24.66
CA TYR A 350 3.60 -22.62 23.81
C TYR A 350 3.87 -21.13 23.54
N PRO A 351 5.04 -20.59 23.92
CA PRO A 351 5.31 -19.16 23.82
C PRO A 351 5.36 -18.67 22.37
N PHE A 352 4.65 -17.57 22.09
CA PHE A 352 4.67 -16.90 20.78
C PHE A 352 6.09 -16.51 20.34
N GLU A 353 6.89 -16.01 21.27
CA GLU A 353 8.25 -15.57 21.00
C GLU A 353 9.16 -16.71 20.55
N LEU A 354 8.98 -17.89 21.18
CA LEU A 354 9.71 -19.09 20.81
C LEU A 354 9.26 -19.54 19.41
N LEU A 355 7.95 -19.58 19.17
CA LEU A 355 7.36 -19.92 17.88
C LEU A 355 7.87 -19.02 16.73
N VAL A 356 7.90 -17.70 16.94
CA VAL A 356 8.46 -16.72 15.99
C VAL A 356 9.94 -16.98 15.71
N SER A 357 10.72 -17.35 16.74
CA SER A 357 12.15 -17.67 16.56
C SER A 357 12.38 -18.94 15.75
N GLU A 358 11.50 -19.94 15.91
CA GLU A 358 11.59 -21.22 15.20
C GLU A 358 11.08 -21.17 13.77
N LEU A 359 10.00 -20.42 13.51
CA LEU A 359 9.44 -20.23 12.17
C LEU A 359 10.29 -19.28 11.32
N ALA A 360 11.02 -18.36 11.96
CA ALA A 360 11.88 -17.36 11.32
C ALA A 360 11.22 -16.62 10.12
N PRO A 361 10.01 -16.04 10.29
CA PRO A 361 9.31 -15.36 9.20
C PRO A 361 10.07 -14.11 8.72
N ARG A 362 9.77 -13.64 7.50
CA ARG A 362 10.35 -12.42 6.93
C ARG A 362 10.12 -11.24 7.87
N ARG A 363 11.19 -10.53 8.21
CA ARG A 363 11.13 -9.36 9.10
C ARG A 363 10.87 -8.09 8.28
N VAL A 364 9.85 -7.35 8.69
CA VAL A 364 9.60 -5.99 8.22
C VAL A 364 9.72 -5.05 9.41
N ASP A 365 10.54 -4.02 9.29
CA ASP A 365 10.81 -3.09 10.38
C ASP A 365 9.51 -2.44 10.88
N GLY A 366 9.36 -2.38 12.21
CA GLY A 366 8.21 -1.75 12.86
C GLY A 366 6.87 -2.49 12.74
N ARG A 367 6.88 -3.75 12.27
CA ARG A 367 5.68 -4.59 12.12
C ARG A 367 5.78 -5.88 12.93
N ASN A 368 4.64 -6.44 13.34
CA ASN A 368 4.63 -7.74 14.00
C ASN A 368 5.00 -8.85 12.98
N PRO A 369 5.71 -9.91 13.39
CA PRO A 369 6.31 -10.86 12.44
C PRO A 369 5.34 -11.85 11.79
N ILE A 370 4.14 -12.05 12.34
CA ILE A 370 3.19 -13.09 11.88
C ILE A 370 1.82 -12.50 11.56
N PHE A 371 1.27 -11.65 12.43
CA PHE A 371 -0.08 -11.09 12.25
C PHE A 371 -0.07 -9.59 12.45
N GLN A 372 -1.00 -8.89 11.79
CA GLN A 372 -1.13 -7.42 11.86
C GLN A 372 -2.49 -6.95 12.39
N ALA A 373 -3.38 -7.90 12.65
CA ALA A 373 -4.65 -7.67 13.31
C ALA A 373 -4.70 -8.45 14.63
N MET A 374 -5.27 -7.85 15.67
CA MET A 374 -5.49 -8.52 16.95
C MET A 374 -6.94 -8.39 17.41
N PHE A 375 -7.48 -9.47 17.96
CA PHE A 375 -8.79 -9.50 18.59
C PHE A 375 -8.65 -9.77 20.09
N ILE A 376 -9.13 -8.83 20.90
CA ILE A 376 -9.11 -8.89 22.36
C ILE A 376 -10.55 -8.94 22.85
N TYR A 377 -10.84 -9.85 23.77
CA TYR A 377 -12.15 -9.92 24.41
C TYR A 377 -11.99 -9.95 25.91
N GLN A 378 -12.52 -8.94 26.57
CA GLN A 378 -12.44 -8.77 28.01
C GLN A 378 -13.83 -8.88 28.59
N LYS A 379 -14.03 -9.90 29.43
CA LYS A 379 -15.21 -9.94 30.27
C LYS A 379 -14.94 -9.12 31.52
N SER A 380 -15.74 -8.10 31.79
CA SER A 380 -15.71 -7.32 33.02
C SER A 380 -15.77 -8.28 34.21
N GLY A 381 -14.68 -8.38 34.97
CA GLY A 381 -14.49 -9.44 35.96
C GLY A 381 -13.51 -9.07 37.06
N ARG A 382 -13.73 -9.67 38.25
CA ARG A 382 -13.01 -9.62 39.54
C ARG A 382 -12.67 -8.24 40.16
N HIS A 383 -12.28 -7.24 39.36
CA HIS A 383 -11.86 -5.91 39.82
C HIS A 383 -12.68 -4.81 39.10
N PRO A 384 -13.91 -4.51 39.57
CA PRO A 384 -14.82 -3.59 38.90
C PRO A 384 -14.25 -2.17 38.71
N ALA A 385 -13.49 -1.68 39.68
CA ALA A 385 -12.83 -0.38 39.59
C ALA A 385 -11.80 -0.33 38.45
N HIS A 386 -11.06 -1.42 38.20
CA HIS A 386 -10.10 -1.49 37.10
C HIS A 386 -10.81 -1.44 35.74
N ALA A 387 -11.85 -2.23 35.56
CA ALA A 387 -12.65 -2.24 34.33
C ALA A 387 -13.27 -0.86 34.05
N ALA A 388 -13.85 -0.23 35.07
CA ALA A 388 -14.45 1.09 34.97
C ALA A 388 -13.42 2.18 34.61
N LEU A 389 -12.23 2.16 35.22
CA LEU A 389 -11.18 3.15 34.93
C LEU A 389 -10.50 2.93 33.57
N HIS A 390 -10.44 1.70 33.07
CA HIS A 390 -9.81 1.40 31.79
C HIS A 390 -10.68 1.75 30.58
N THR A 391 -11.99 1.48 30.68
CA THR A 391 -12.90 1.45 29.53
C THR A 391 -13.80 2.69 29.43
N ALA A 392 -13.67 3.60 30.38
CA ALA A 392 -14.50 4.79 30.44
C ALA A 392 -13.88 5.98 29.69
N GLU A 393 -14.74 6.70 28.96
CA GLU A 393 -14.42 8.00 28.41
C GLU A 393 -14.15 9.04 29.50
N GLU A 394 -13.46 10.11 29.11
CA GLU A 394 -13.31 11.28 29.94
C GLU A 394 -14.69 11.83 30.35
N GLY A 395 -14.88 12.07 31.65
CA GLY A 395 -16.15 12.54 32.20
C GLY A 395 -17.12 11.44 32.64
N ALA A 396 -16.75 10.15 32.55
CA ALA A 396 -17.54 9.08 33.14
C ALA A 396 -17.67 9.22 34.67
N ALA A 397 -18.74 8.65 35.21
CA ALA A 397 -19.02 8.70 36.64
C ALA A 397 -17.88 8.06 37.45
N PRO A 398 -17.43 8.70 38.54
CA PRO A 398 -16.37 8.15 39.36
C PRO A 398 -16.83 6.89 40.10
N VAL A 399 -15.88 6.01 40.40
CA VAL A 399 -16.08 4.80 41.20
C VAL A 399 -15.54 5.00 42.61
N ALA A 400 -16.19 4.37 43.59
CA ALA A 400 -15.68 4.35 44.96
C ALA A 400 -14.39 3.53 45.03
N TRP A 401 -13.38 4.04 45.72
CA TRP A 401 -12.08 3.39 45.91
C TRP A 401 -11.48 3.78 47.26
N GLY A 402 -11.43 2.86 48.22
CA GLY A 402 -10.69 3.06 49.47
C GLY A 402 -11.09 4.30 50.30
N GLY A 403 -12.37 4.69 50.27
CA GLY A 403 -12.88 5.92 50.91
C GLY A 403 -12.74 7.19 50.06
N LEU A 404 -12.16 7.07 48.86
CA LEU A 404 -12.04 8.11 47.84
C LEU A 404 -13.02 7.86 46.69
N SER A 405 -13.11 8.86 45.80
CA SER A 405 -13.80 8.80 44.52
C SER A 405 -12.76 8.87 43.39
N ALA A 406 -12.72 7.83 42.55
CA ALA A 406 -11.75 7.67 41.47
C ALA A 406 -12.44 7.85 40.11
N ALA A 407 -12.02 8.85 39.34
CA ALA A 407 -12.47 9.08 37.98
C ALA A 407 -11.39 8.66 36.97
N PRO A 408 -11.77 8.17 35.78
CA PRO A 408 -10.83 7.89 34.70
C PRO A 408 -10.04 9.14 34.31
N PHE A 409 -8.74 8.98 34.03
CA PHE A 409 -7.90 10.02 33.45
C PHE A 409 -7.20 9.43 32.22
N PRO A 410 -7.86 9.36 31.05
CA PRO A 410 -7.37 8.58 29.91
C PRO A 410 -6.01 9.06 29.40
N LEU A 411 -5.07 8.14 29.28
CA LEU A 411 -3.87 8.34 28.47
C LEU A 411 -4.22 8.02 27.01
N ALA A 412 -3.93 8.94 26.09
CA ALA A 412 -3.92 8.62 24.67
C ALA A 412 -2.80 7.59 24.41
N LYS A 413 -3.11 6.30 24.56
CA LYS A 413 -2.16 5.21 24.29
C LYS A 413 -1.88 5.21 22.79
N GLN A 414 -0.63 5.49 22.42
CA GLN A 414 -0.17 5.27 21.06
C GLN A 414 0.09 3.78 20.87
N ASP A 415 -0.97 3.03 20.60
CA ASP A 415 -0.84 1.62 20.22
C ASP A 415 -0.58 1.56 18.72
N ASP A 416 0.70 1.58 18.35
CA ASP A 416 1.19 1.56 16.97
C ASP A 416 1.83 0.23 16.59
N GLN A 417 1.70 -0.80 17.45
CA GLN A 417 2.37 -2.08 17.25
C GLN A 417 1.73 -2.91 16.14
N LEU A 418 0.41 -2.75 15.95
CA LEU A 418 -0.41 -3.46 14.96
C LEU A 418 -1.21 -2.45 14.14
N GLU A 419 -1.57 -2.85 12.93
CA GLU A 419 -2.34 -2.04 12.00
C GLU A 419 -3.76 -1.84 12.50
N LEU A 420 -4.37 -2.89 13.07
CA LEU A 420 -5.72 -2.85 13.64
C LEU A 420 -5.90 -3.80 14.83
N THR A 421 -6.38 -3.29 15.96
CA THR A 421 -6.77 -4.11 17.11
C THR A 421 -8.22 -3.83 17.47
N LEU A 422 -9.07 -4.85 17.46
CA LEU A 422 -10.42 -4.76 17.99
C LEU A 422 -10.48 -5.38 19.38
N GLU A 423 -10.76 -4.54 20.37
CA GLU A 423 -11.02 -4.95 21.75
C GLU A 423 -12.52 -4.87 22.03
N VAL A 424 -13.11 -5.94 22.53
CA VAL A 424 -14.53 -5.97 22.94
C VAL A 424 -14.61 -6.20 24.45
N VAL A 425 -15.25 -5.26 25.13
CA VAL A 425 -15.54 -5.31 26.56
C VAL A 425 -16.96 -5.82 26.75
N HIS A 426 -17.12 -6.87 27.55
CA HIS A 426 -18.39 -7.49 27.90
C HIS A 426 -18.71 -7.22 29.37
N ASP A 427 -19.73 -6.39 29.62
CA ASP A 427 -20.24 -6.04 30.95
C ASP A 427 -21.73 -6.38 31.08
N GLY A 428 -22.05 -7.45 31.81
CA GLY A 428 -23.42 -7.97 31.86
C GLY A 428 -23.95 -8.27 30.45
N ASP A 429 -25.08 -7.68 30.07
CA ASP A 429 -25.67 -7.83 28.74
C ASP A 429 -25.18 -6.77 27.72
N ARG A 430 -24.14 -5.99 28.08
CA ARG A 430 -23.61 -4.91 27.24
C ARG A 430 -22.29 -5.33 26.59
N LEU A 431 -22.12 -4.96 25.33
CA LEU A 431 -20.86 -5.07 24.60
C LEU A 431 -20.41 -3.67 24.15
N VAL A 432 -19.14 -3.35 24.36
CA VAL A 432 -18.52 -2.10 23.91
C VAL A 432 -17.27 -2.44 23.10
N GLY A 433 -17.17 -1.87 21.90
CA GLY A 433 -16.00 -2.02 21.04
C GLY A 433 -15.00 -0.89 21.23
N LEU A 434 -13.71 -1.21 21.25
CA LEU A 434 -12.59 -0.29 21.23
C LEU A 434 -11.68 -0.68 20.07
N LEU A 435 -11.64 0.16 19.04
CA LEU A 435 -10.78 -0.02 17.88
C LEU A 435 -9.49 0.78 18.07
N LYS A 436 -8.35 0.11 18.10
CA LYS A 436 -7.02 0.75 18.08
C LYS A 436 -6.41 0.56 16.71
N TYR A 437 -5.75 1.58 16.18
CA TYR A 437 -5.28 1.58 14.80
C TYR A 437 -3.98 2.35 14.66
N ARG A 438 -3.16 1.94 13.69
CA ARG A 438 -1.94 2.66 13.33
C ARG A 438 -2.28 3.87 12.45
N LYS A 439 -1.83 5.08 12.83
CA LYS A 439 -2.12 6.30 12.08
C LYS A 439 -1.44 6.40 10.72
N SER A 440 -0.40 5.59 10.47
CA SER A 440 0.20 5.45 9.13
C SER A 440 -0.58 4.51 8.20
N VAL A 441 -1.69 3.93 8.68
CA VAL A 441 -2.59 3.05 7.92
C VAL A 441 -4.01 3.61 7.92
N PHE A 442 -4.53 4.03 9.06
CA PHE A 442 -5.88 4.59 9.21
C PHE A 442 -5.84 6.02 9.73
N SER A 443 -6.59 6.92 9.08
CA SER A 443 -7.03 8.16 9.73
C SER A 443 -8.12 7.89 10.77
N ALA A 444 -8.41 8.89 11.62
CA ALA A 444 -9.53 8.77 12.57
C ALA A 444 -10.88 8.55 11.88
N ALA A 445 -11.10 9.18 10.72
CA ALA A 445 -12.32 8.98 9.93
C ALA A 445 -12.40 7.56 9.35
N ALA A 446 -11.27 7.04 8.85
CA ALA A 446 -11.20 5.66 8.34
C ALA A 446 -11.42 4.62 9.45
N ALA A 447 -10.85 4.84 10.64
CA ALA A 447 -11.11 4.00 11.81
C ALA A 447 -12.59 4.04 12.22
N GLY A 448 -13.24 5.21 12.14
CA GLY A 448 -14.69 5.36 12.34
C GLY A 448 -15.50 4.48 11.39
N ARG A 449 -15.20 4.54 10.09
CA ARG A 449 -15.84 3.69 9.08
C ARG A 449 -15.56 2.20 9.31
N ALA A 450 -14.35 1.82 9.71
CA ALA A 450 -14.02 0.43 10.03
C ALA A 450 -14.89 -0.12 11.19
N ALA A 451 -15.19 0.70 12.20
CA ALA A 451 -16.11 0.33 13.27
C ALA A 451 -17.56 0.15 12.76
N GLU A 452 -18.03 1.04 11.88
CA GLU A 452 -19.34 0.94 11.23
C GLU A 452 -19.45 -0.30 10.33
N HIS A 453 -18.38 -0.61 9.58
CA HIS A 453 -18.28 -1.81 8.75
C HIS A 453 -18.36 -3.08 9.60
N TYR A 454 -17.65 -3.11 10.74
CA TYR A 454 -17.75 -4.22 11.69
C TYR A 454 -19.17 -4.41 12.21
N ALA A 455 -19.82 -3.33 12.66
CA ALA A 455 -21.17 -3.38 13.20
C ALA A 455 -22.20 -3.83 12.14
N THR A 456 -22.05 -3.37 10.90
CA THR A 456 -22.93 -3.74 9.78
C THR A 456 -22.78 -5.21 9.41
N LEU A 457 -21.54 -5.67 9.26
CA LEU A 457 -21.22 -7.06 8.98
C LEU A 457 -21.74 -7.97 10.09
N LEU A 458 -21.48 -7.62 11.34
CA LEU A 458 -21.93 -8.39 12.51
C LEU A 458 -23.47 -8.49 12.54
N ARG A 459 -24.18 -7.39 12.29
CA ARG A 459 -25.64 -7.37 12.24
C ARG A 459 -26.19 -8.29 11.15
N ALA A 460 -25.62 -8.24 9.95
CA ALA A 460 -26.04 -9.13 8.86
C ALA A 460 -25.74 -10.60 9.17
N ALA A 461 -24.59 -10.88 9.78
CA ALA A 461 -24.15 -12.23 10.12
C ALA A 461 -25.03 -12.90 11.19
N VAL A 462 -25.48 -12.15 12.21
CA VAL A 462 -26.36 -12.70 13.24
C VAL A 462 -27.82 -12.79 12.80
N ALA A 463 -28.26 -11.92 11.89
CA ALA A 463 -29.61 -11.94 11.35
C ALA A 463 -29.84 -13.08 10.35
N ASP A 464 -28.82 -13.43 9.55
CA ASP A 464 -28.88 -14.48 8.53
C ASP A 464 -27.56 -15.30 8.54
N PRO A 465 -27.35 -16.20 9.54
CA PRO A 465 -26.11 -16.95 9.68
C PRO A 465 -25.84 -17.92 8.52
N ASP A 466 -26.86 -18.28 7.74
CA ASP A 466 -26.74 -19.18 6.61
C ASP A 466 -26.30 -18.45 5.32
N ARG A 467 -26.27 -17.11 5.34
CA ARG A 467 -25.68 -16.29 4.28
C ARG A 467 -24.19 -16.59 4.12
N SER A 468 -23.74 -16.65 2.86
CA SER A 468 -22.32 -16.78 2.55
C SER A 468 -21.52 -15.65 3.16
N VAL A 469 -20.36 -15.95 3.73
CA VAL A 469 -19.42 -14.94 4.24
C VAL A 469 -19.06 -13.93 3.15
N ALA A 470 -18.94 -14.39 1.90
CA ALA A 470 -18.72 -13.56 0.71
C ALA A 470 -19.84 -12.55 0.42
N ASP A 471 -21.04 -12.79 0.93
CA ASP A 471 -22.25 -12.00 0.66
C ASP A 471 -22.67 -11.12 1.85
N LEU A 472 -21.91 -11.14 2.94
CA LEU A 472 -22.15 -10.28 4.07
C LEU A 472 -21.82 -8.81 3.71
N PRO A 473 -22.78 -7.89 3.86
CA PRO A 473 -22.55 -6.48 3.58
C PRO A 473 -21.66 -5.86 4.66
N VAL A 474 -20.79 -4.95 4.24
CA VAL A 474 -20.02 -4.07 5.15
C VAL A 474 -20.57 -2.64 5.14
N LEU A 475 -21.45 -2.29 4.20
CA LEU A 475 -22.17 -1.01 4.17
C LEU A 475 -23.69 -1.24 4.36
N ALA A 476 -24.34 -0.33 5.07
CA ALA A 476 -25.78 -0.41 5.34
C ALA A 476 -26.62 -0.19 4.08
N ASP A 477 -26.23 0.78 3.25
CA ASP A 477 -26.78 1.00 1.92
C ASP A 477 -25.76 0.52 0.89
N ALA A 478 -26.20 -0.28 -0.09
CA ALA A 478 -25.39 -0.71 -1.22
C ALA A 478 -25.13 0.46 -2.18
N GLY A 479 -24.73 1.64 -1.71
CA GLY A 479 -24.26 2.73 -2.56
C GLY A 479 -23.01 2.24 -3.27
N HIS A 480 -23.14 1.88 -4.55
CA HIS A 480 -22.03 1.37 -5.35
C HIS A 480 -21.00 2.49 -5.43
N GLY A 481 -19.76 2.23 -4.99
CA GLY A 481 -18.73 3.23 -4.70
C GLY A 481 -18.27 4.13 -5.85
N VAL A 482 -18.96 4.14 -7.00
CA VAL A 482 -18.64 4.98 -8.16
C VAL A 482 -19.89 5.51 -8.90
N ASP A 483 -21.09 5.46 -8.32
CA ASP A 483 -22.33 5.96 -9.00
C ASP A 483 -22.31 7.48 -9.32
N ARG A 484 -21.24 8.21 -8.99
CA ARG A 484 -20.96 9.57 -9.46
C ARG A 484 -20.34 9.55 -10.85
N HIS A 485 -21.12 9.11 -11.83
CA HIS A 485 -20.77 9.35 -13.23
C HIS A 485 -21.23 10.76 -13.62
N PRO A 486 -20.37 11.56 -14.27
CA PRO A 486 -20.81 12.82 -14.87
C PRO A 486 -21.96 12.58 -15.85
N ALA A 487 -22.74 13.62 -16.12
CA ALA A 487 -23.73 13.56 -17.19
C ALA A 487 -23.04 13.23 -18.52
N PRO A 488 -23.57 12.29 -19.32
CA PRO A 488 -22.93 11.88 -20.55
C PRO A 488 -22.87 13.05 -21.55
N VAL A 489 -21.76 13.14 -22.26
CA VAL A 489 -21.62 14.01 -23.43
C VAL A 489 -22.27 13.32 -24.63
N SER A 490 -23.07 14.06 -25.40
CA SER A 490 -23.66 13.57 -26.64
C SER A 490 -22.91 14.11 -27.85
N VAL A 491 -22.54 13.21 -28.76
CA VAL A 491 -22.03 13.54 -30.10
C VAL A 491 -23.14 13.23 -31.11
N ALA A 492 -23.36 14.11 -32.08
CA ALA A 492 -24.38 13.90 -33.09
C ALA A 492 -23.97 12.76 -34.06
N PRO A 493 -24.90 11.88 -34.51
CA PRO A 493 -24.56 10.75 -35.38
C PRO A 493 -23.86 11.13 -36.68
N GLU A 494 -24.16 12.31 -37.22
CA GLU A 494 -23.56 12.88 -38.44
C GLU A 494 -22.20 13.57 -38.22
N ASP A 495 -21.72 13.67 -36.99
CA ASP A 495 -20.46 14.34 -36.65
C ASP A 495 -19.27 13.39 -36.75
N SER A 496 -18.08 13.95 -37.03
CA SER A 496 -16.82 13.19 -37.06
C SER A 496 -15.61 14.12 -37.00
N LEU A 497 -14.42 13.54 -36.79
CA LEU A 497 -13.16 14.29 -36.78
C LEU A 497 -12.95 15.07 -38.09
N ALA A 498 -13.27 14.44 -39.23
CA ALA A 498 -13.16 15.09 -40.54
C ALA A 498 -14.18 16.23 -40.72
N VAL A 499 -15.42 16.05 -40.24
CA VAL A 499 -16.46 17.10 -40.28
C VAL A 499 -16.03 18.31 -39.47
N ARG A 500 -15.55 18.10 -38.23
CA ARG A 500 -15.12 19.20 -37.37
C ARG A 500 -13.85 19.86 -37.87
N PHE A 501 -12.90 19.10 -38.42
CA PHE A 501 -11.68 19.67 -39.00
C PHE A 501 -12.01 20.58 -40.18
N ARG A 502 -12.90 20.16 -41.08
CA ARG A 502 -13.35 21.00 -42.20
C ARG A 502 -13.90 22.35 -41.71
N ARG A 503 -14.76 22.33 -40.69
CA ARG A 503 -15.31 23.56 -40.09
C ARG A 503 -14.20 24.44 -39.52
N ALA A 504 -13.24 23.85 -38.79
CA ALA A 504 -12.08 24.59 -38.27
C ALA A 504 -11.24 25.18 -39.40
N ALA A 505 -10.99 24.43 -40.48
CA ALA A 505 -10.22 24.88 -41.62
C ALA A 505 -10.89 26.04 -42.37
N GLU A 506 -12.21 26.00 -42.52
CA GLU A 506 -13.01 27.10 -43.10
C GLU A 506 -12.98 28.36 -42.21
N GLN A 507 -13.10 28.19 -40.89
CA GLN A 507 -13.16 29.31 -39.93
C GLN A 507 -11.79 29.95 -39.66
N HIS A 508 -10.72 29.16 -39.79
CA HIS A 508 -9.36 29.53 -39.37
C HIS A 508 -8.33 29.44 -40.51
N ALA A 509 -8.78 29.54 -41.76
CA ALA A 509 -7.99 29.33 -42.98
C ALA A 509 -6.56 29.90 -42.93
N ASP A 510 -6.40 31.17 -42.54
CA ASP A 510 -5.11 31.89 -42.53
C ASP A 510 -4.26 31.64 -41.26
N ARG A 511 -4.79 30.96 -40.24
CA ARG A 511 -4.04 30.64 -39.02
C ARG A 511 -3.08 29.50 -39.29
N THR A 512 -1.94 29.51 -38.61
CA THR A 512 -1.00 28.37 -38.64
C THR A 512 -1.63 27.17 -37.93
N ALA A 513 -1.81 26.07 -38.66
CA ALA A 513 -2.33 24.81 -38.14
C ALA A 513 -1.22 23.94 -37.58
N VAL A 514 -0.10 23.81 -38.30
CA VAL A 514 1.00 22.90 -37.94
C VAL A 514 2.35 23.57 -38.14
N ARG A 515 3.31 23.28 -37.25
CA ARG A 515 4.73 23.67 -37.36
C ARG A 515 5.65 22.47 -37.15
N CYS A 516 6.76 22.43 -37.87
CA CYS A 516 7.81 21.42 -37.73
C CYS A 516 9.13 22.01 -38.23
N ASP A 517 10.19 21.97 -37.41
CA ASP A 517 11.55 22.42 -37.79
C ASP A 517 11.64 23.79 -38.50
N GLY A 518 10.79 24.74 -38.11
CA GLY A 518 10.73 26.08 -38.69
C GLY A 518 9.81 26.22 -39.90
N ASP A 519 9.40 25.12 -40.52
CA ASP A 519 8.35 25.09 -41.54
C ASP A 519 6.96 25.12 -40.92
N ARG A 520 5.97 25.58 -41.69
CA ARG A 520 4.59 25.72 -41.23
C ARG A 520 3.57 25.50 -42.34
N LEU A 521 2.41 24.99 -41.95
CA LEU A 521 1.20 24.97 -42.78
C LEU A 521 0.10 25.76 -42.09
N THR A 522 -0.57 26.61 -42.84
CA THR A 522 -1.87 27.18 -42.46
C THR A 522 -2.97 26.13 -42.53
N TYR A 523 -4.14 26.41 -41.95
CA TYR A 523 -5.29 25.51 -42.06
C TYR A 523 -5.72 25.29 -43.52
N ALA A 524 -5.68 26.34 -44.35
CA ALA A 524 -5.99 26.23 -45.77
C ALA A 524 -4.96 25.36 -46.51
N GLU A 525 -3.67 25.54 -46.23
CA GLU A 525 -2.61 24.73 -46.87
C GLU A 525 -2.65 23.27 -46.42
N LEU A 526 -2.94 23.01 -45.13
CA LEU A 526 -3.12 21.67 -44.60
C LEU A 526 -4.34 20.97 -45.24
N ASP A 527 -5.47 21.68 -45.34
CA ASP A 527 -6.68 21.13 -45.96
C ASP A 527 -6.47 20.85 -47.46
N GLU A 528 -5.76 21.71 -48.18
CA GLU A 528 -5.42 21.47 -49.58
C GLU A 528 -4.49 20.26 -49.74
N LEU A 529 -3.42 20.18 -48.94
CA LEU A 529 -2.49 19.04 -48.97
C LEU A 529 -3.19 17.73 -48.62
N ALA A 530 -4.01 17.71 -47.57
CA ALA A 530 -4.80 16.55 -47.19
C ALA A 530 -5.84 16.18 -48.27
N GLY A 531 -6.40 17.18 -48.96
CA GLY A 531 -7.33 16.98 -50.08
C GLY A 531 -6.69 16.26 -51.26
N ARG A 532 -5.47 16.66 -51.62
CA ARG A 532 -4.67 16.00 -52.67
C ARG A 532 -4.33 14.55 -52.31
N TRP A 533 -3.90 14.30 -51.07
CA TRP A 533 -3.68 12.95 -50.57
C TRP A 533 -4.95 12.11 -50.50
N THR A 534 -6.09 12.72 -50.15
CA THR A 534 -7.41 12.05 -50.18
C THR A 534 -7.74 11.55 -51.59
N ALA A 535 -7.51 12.38 -52.61
CA ALA A 535 -7.73 12.00 -54.00
C ALA A 535 -6.77 10.87 -54.44
N ARG A 536 -5.49 10.93 -54.04
CA ARG A 536 -4.51 9.87 -54.28
C ARG A 536 -4.90 8.54 -53.63
N LEU A 537 -5.35 8.56 -52.37
CA LEU A 537 -5.80 7.38 -51.64
C LEU A 537 -7.05 6.76 -52.28
N ARG A 538 -8.01 7.58 -52.71
CA ARG A 538 -9.21 7.10 -53.43
C ARG A 538 -8.86 6.43 -54.76
N ALA A 539 -7.82 6.91 -55.46
CA ALA A 539 -7.33 6.27 -56.67
C ALA A 539 -6.78 4.85 -56.43
N GLU A 540 -6.28 4.56 -55.22
CA GLU A 540 -5.90 3.20 -54.78
C GLU A 540 -7.07 2.37 -54.23
N GLY A 541 -8.29 2.91 -54.31
CA GLY A 541 -9.51 2.24 -53.84
C GLY A 541 -9.75 2.36 -52.34
N VAL A 542 -9.12 3.32 -51.66
CA VAL A 542 -9.44 3.62 -50.25
C VAL A 542 -10.79 4.34 -50.18
N GLY A 543 -11.66 3.86 -49.30
CA GLY A 543 -13.00 4.42 -49.06
C GLY A 543 -13.61 3.94 -47.75
N PRO A 544 -14.96 4.05 -47.59
CA PRO A 544 -15.67 3.66 -46.37
C PRO A 544 -15.30 2.24 -45.88
N GLY A 545 -14.85 2.14 -44.63
CA GLY A 545 -14.47 0.87 -44.01
C GLY A 545 -13.07 0.34 -44.38
N SER A 546 -12.33 1.07 -45.22
CA SER A 546 -10.92 0.74 -45.51
C SER A 546 -10.02 1.14 -44.34
N ARG A 547 -8.90 0.44 -44.19
CA ARG A 547 -7.80 0.83 -43.30
C ARG A 547 -6.57 1.25 -44.10
N VAL A 548 -5.88 2.29 -43.64
CA VAL A 548 -4.62 2.76 -44.22
C VAL A 548 -3.55 2.68 -43.14
N ALA A 549 -2.50 1.91 -43.38
CA ALA A 549 -1.38 1.83 -42.46
C ALA A 549 -0.47 3.04 -42.63
N LEU A 550 -0.01 3.61 -41.53
CA LEU A 550 0.89 4.75 -41.48
C LEU A 550 2.22 4.30 -40.86
N LEU A 551 3.27 4.24 -41.67
CA LEU A 551 4.66 4.03 -41.24
C LEU A 551 5.42 5.34 -41.48
N LEU A 552 5.25 6.30 -40.58
CA LEU A 552 5.72 7.67 -40.78
C LEU A 552 6.42 8.18 -39.51
N GLU A 553 7.57 8.84 -39.67
CA GLU A 553 8.13 9.68 -38.60
C GLU A 553 7.30 10.98 -38.48
N PRO A 554 7.25 11.62 -37.30
CA PRO A 554 6.50 12.86 -37.10
C PRO A 554 6.97 13.97 -38.05
N SER A 555 6.06 14.47 -38.89
CA SER A 555 6.33 15.54 -39.85
C SER A 555 5.04 16.29 -40.22
N LEU A 556 5.16 17.37 -41.02
CA LEU A 556 3.99 18.05 -41.59
C LEU A 556 3.14 17.10 -42.46
N ASP A 557 3.82 16.25 -43.25
CA ASP A 557 3.17 15.25 -44.10
C ASP A 557 2.41 14.21 -43.28
N THR A 558 2.93 13.83 -42.11
CA THR A 558 2.26 12.88 -41.20
C THR A 558 0.91 13.42 -40.73
N VAL A 559 0.84 14.71 -40.40
CA VAL A 559 -0.43 15.34 -40.02
C VAL A 559 -1.38 15.40 -41.22
N ALA A 560 -0.88 15.75 -42.41
CA ALA A 560 -1.69 15.76 -43.62
C ALA A 560 -2.22 14.36 -44.01
N ALA A 561 -1.41 13.31 -43.83
CA ALA A 561 -1.79 11.92 -44.07
C ALA A 561 -2.96 11.50 -43.17
N ILE A 562 -2.88 11.79 -41.88
CA ILE A 562 -3.94 11.45 -40.91
C ILE A 562 -5.25 12.13 -41.32
N VAL A 563 -5.21 13.44 -41.62
CA VAL A 563 -6.40 14.19 -42.07
C VAL A 563 -6.95 13.62 -43.39
N ALA A 564 -6.07 13.27 -44.33
CA ALA A 564 -6.46 12.69 -45.62
C ALA A 564 -7.17 11.34 -45.48
N VAL A 565 -6.69 10.46 -44.59
CA VAL A 565 -7.32 9.17 -44.29
C VAL A 565 -8.73 9.38 -43.75
N GLN A 566 -8.92 10.30 -42.79
CA GLN A 566 -10.26 10.60 -42.27
C GLN A 566 -11.18 11.19 -43.35
N ARG A 567 -10.67 12.06 -44.23
CA ARG A 567 -11.44 12.62 -45.36
C ARG A 567 -11.79 11.57 -46.42
N ALA A 568 -11.01 10.49 -46.52
CA ALA A 568 -11.33 9.34 -47.35
C ALA A 568 -12.39 8.41 -46.73
N ARG A 569 -12.89 8.74 -45.52
CA ARG A 569 -13.80 7.89 -44.73
C ARG A 569 -13.18 6.51 -44.41
N ALA A 570 -11.86 6.51 -44.22
CA ALA A 570 -11.07 5.34 -43.86
C ALA A 570 -10.50 5.51 -42.45
N ALA A 571 -10.10 4.42 -41.82
CA ALA A 571 -9.43 4.42 -40.52
C ALA A 571 -7.91 4.30 -40.72
N TYR A 572 -7.11 5.01 -39.92
CA TYR A 572 -5.67 4.81 -39.93
C TYR A 572 -5.23 3.73 -38.93
N VAL A 573 -4.19 2.99 -39.29
CA VAL A 573 -3.48 2.03 -38.42
C VAL A 573 -2.05 2.51 -38.30
N VAL A 574 -1.51 2.58 -37.08
CA VAL A 574 -0.17 3.13 -36.87
C VAL A 574 0.85 2.00 -36.77
N LEU A 575 1.93 2.10 -37.54
CA LEU A 575 3.10 1.22 -37.45
C LEU A 575 4.27 2.01 -36.89
N ASP A 576 4.99 1.46 -35.91
CA ASP A 576 6.18 2.09 -35.35
C ASP A 576 7.42 1.72 -36.19
N PRO A 577 8.20 2.70 -36.68
CA PRO A 577 9.44 2.44 -37.43
C PRO A 577 10.49 1.63 -36.67
N SER A 578 10.42 1.59 -35.34
CA SER A 578 11.31 0.82 -34.47
C SER A 578 10.88 -0.62 -34.24
N ASP A 579 9.68 -1.00 -34.68
CA ASP A 579 9.21 -2.38 -34.59
C ASP A 579 9.91 -3.27 -35.63
N PRO A 580 10.18 -4.56 -35.30
CA PRO A 580 10.72 -5.50 -36.27
C PRO A 580 9.76 -5.72 -37.45
N ALA A 581 10.30 -5.95 -38.64
CA ALA A 581 9.49 -6.16 -39.85
C ALA A 581 8.46 -7.31 -39.70
N ALA A 582 8.76 -8.36 -38.93
CA ALA A 582 7.81 -9.43 -38.66
C ALA A 582 6.58 -8.98 -37.85
N TRP A 583 6.80 -8.09 -36.88
CA TRP A 583 5.74 -7.48 -36.09
C TRP A 583 4.84 -6.60 -36.96
N SER A 584 5.44 -5.69 -37.73
CA SER A 584 4.72 -4.80 -38.64
C SER A 584 3.92 -5.56 -39.70
N ARG A 585 4.45 -6.67 -40.24
CA ARG A 585 3.70 -7.55 -41.15
C ARG A 585 2.49 -8.18 -40.47
N THR A 586 2.65 -8.66 -39.24
CA THR A 586 1.52 -9.24 -38.48
C THR A 586 0.41 -8.21 -38.26
N VAL A 587 0.77 -6.96 -37.94
CA VAL A 587 -0.19 -5.85 -37.82
C VAL A 587 -0.86 -5.54 -39.17
N LEU A 588 -0.10 -5.51 -40.26
CA LEU A 588 -0.63 -5.28 -41.61
C LEU A 588 -1.64 -6.36 -42.04
N ASP A 589 -1.30 -7.63 -41.79
CA ASP A 589 -2.13 -8.78 -42.14
C ASP A 589 -3.41 -8.80 -41.29
N ASP A 590 -3.31 -8.62 -39.98
CA ASP A 590 -4.46 -8.59 -39.05
C ASP A 590 -5.38 -7.40 -39.31
N SER A 591 -4.82 -6.22 -39.60
CA SER A 591 -5.61 -5.02 -39.86
C SER A 591 -6.35 -5.05 -41.20
N GLY A 592 -5.88 -5.86 -42.16
CA GLY A 592 -6.38 -5.83 -43.52
C GLY A 592 -6.19 -4.48 -44.20
N ALA A 593 -5.10 -3.77 -43.87
CA ALA A 593 -4.81 -2.45 -44.43
C ALA A 593 -4.75 -2.51 -45.97
N ARG A 594 -5.41 -1.56 -46.63
CA ARG A 594 -5.53 -1.50 -48.09
C ARG A 594 -4.28 -0.94 -48.74
N VAL A 595 -3.63 0.01 -48.07
CA VAL A 595 -2.45 0.77 -48.53
C VAL A 595 -1.60 1.11 -47.31
N VAL A 596 -0.29 1.22 -47.51
CA VAL A 596 0.65 1.78 -46.53
C VAL A 596 1.14 3.14 -47.03
N LEU A 597 1.02 4.18 -46.20
CA LEU A 597 1.71 5.46 -46.39
C LEU A 597 3.03 5.43 -45.62
N THR A 598 4.12 5.76 -46.30
CA THR A 598 5.47 5.77 -45.73
C THR A 598 6.30 6.97 -46.20
N GLN A 599 7.48 7.16 -45.63
CA GLN A 599 8.50 8.10 -46.10
C GLN A 599 9.64 7.36 -46.84
N PRO A 600 10.44 8.04 -47.69
CA PRO A 600 11.52 7.43 -48.46
C PRO A 600 12.49 6.61 -47.61
N ASP A 601 12.89 7.17 -46.46
CA ASP A 601 13.87 6.55 -45.56
C ASP A 601 13.34 5.31 -44.83
N LEU A 602 12.01 5.14 -44.78
CA LEU A 602 11.33 4.03 -44.12
C LEU A 602 10.84 2.96 -45.11
N ALA A 603 10.83 3.24 -46.42
CA ALA A 603 10.25 2.37 -47.44
C ALA A 603 10.88 0.97 -47.44
N GLY A 604 12.19 0.86 -47.17
CA GLY A 604 12.89 -0.43 -47.10
C GLY A 604 12.42 -1.36 -45.96
N LEU A 605 11.76 -0.83 -44.92
CA LEU A 605 11.16 -1.65 -43.86
C LEU A 605 9.94 -2.44 -44.35
N LEU A 606 9.38 -2.06 -45.49
CA LEU A 606 8.21 -2.67 -46.12
C LEU A 606 8.59 -3.62 -47.27
N ASP A 607 9.87 -3.94 -47.45
CA ASP A 607 10.32 -4.89 -48.46
C ASP A 607 9.60 -6.24 -48.30
N GLY A 608 8.88 -6.64 -49.36
CA GLY A 608 8.08 -7.86 -49.39
C GLY A 608 6.65 -7.74 -48.84
N ALA A 609 6.17 -6.53 -48.50
CA ALA A 609 4.78 -6.31 -48.17
C ALA A 609 3.86 -6.61 -49.37
N ALA A 610 2.76 -7.32 -49.14
CA ALA A 610 1.78 -7.66 -50.17
C ALA A 610 0.83 -6.50 -50.53
N VAL A 611 0.92 -5.40 -49.78
CA VAL A 611 0.03 -4.22 -49.88
C VAL A 611 0.74 -3.08 -50.63
N PRO A 612 0.01 -2.27 -51.43
CA PRO A 612 0.57 -1.09 -52.09
C PRO A 612 1.22 -0.12 -51.07
N VAL A 613 2.43 0.32 -51.38
CA VAL A 613 3.20 1.29 -50.58
C VAL A 613 3.25 2.62 -51.34
N LEU A 614 2.72 3.69 -50.73
CA LEU A 614 2.82 5.04 -51.24
C LEU A 614 3.82 5.83 -50.40
N VAL A 615 4.71 6.57 -51.07
CA VAL A 615 5.81 7.30 -50.44
C VAL A 615 5.50 8.80 -50.41
N MET A 616 5.62 9.43 -49.25
CA MET A 616 5.38 10.86 -49.01
C MET A 616 6.70 11.62 -48.78
N PRO A 617 6.86 12.85 -49.30
CA PRO A 617 5.96 13.54 -50.22
C PRO A 617 6.05 12.99 -51.65
N GLU A 618 4.95 13.06 -52.40
CA GLU A 618 4.90 12.71 -53.83
C GLU A 618 4.90 13.99 -54.67
N THR A 619 5.71 14.05 -55.74
CA THR A 619 5.87 15.24 -56.58
C THR A 619 4.66 15.52 -57.48
N GLU A 620 3.89 14.49 -57.84
CA GLU A 620 2.74 14.59 -58.73
C GLU A 620 1.47 14.07 -58.04
N LEU A 621 0.97 14.83 -57.06
CA LEU A 621 -0.34 14.55 -56.47
C LEU A 621 -1.48 15.06 -57.37
N PRO A 622 -2.59 14.32 -57.48
CA PRO A 622 -3.79 14.84 -58.14
C PRO A 622 -4.28 16.10 -57.42
N PRO A 623 -4.94 17.04 -58.12
CA PRO A 623 -5.54 18.21 -57.47
C PRO A 623 -6.57 17.77 -56.43
N ALA A 624 -6.78 18.58 -55.39
CA ALA A 624 -7.81 18.30 -54.41
C ALA A 624 -9.17 18.21 -55.13
N GLY A 625 -9.82 17.06 -55.02
CA GLY A 625 -11.14 16.84 -55.60
C GLY A 625 -12.25 17.39 -54.72
N GLU A 626 -13.49 17.40 -55.25
CA GLU A 626 -14.68 17.74 -54.48
C GLU A 626 -14.78 16.91 -53.17
N PRO A 627 -15.21 17.52 -52.06
CA PRO A 627 -15.37 16.81 -50.80
C PRO A 627 -16.40 15.69 -50.98
N GLY A 628 -15.94 14.43 -50.88
CA GLY A 628 -16.85 13.28 -50.91
C GLY A 628 -17.65 13.14 -49.61
N ASP A 629 -18.40 12.03 -49.50
CA ASP A 629 -19.10 11.65 -48.26
C ASP A 629 -18.10 11.51 -47.10
N LEU A 630 -18.35 12.21 -45.99
CA LEU A 630 -17.50 12.19 -44.81
C LEU A 630 -17.91 11.10 -43.81
N PRO A 631 -17.00 10.66 -42.93
CA PRO A 631 -17.33 9.73 -41.87
C PRO A 631 -18.37 10.29 -40.90
N ARG A 632 -19.08 9.36 -40.28
CA ARG A 632 -20.08 9.55 -39.21
C ARG A 632 -19.49 9.15 -37.86
N ALA A 633 -20.21 9.43 -36.78
CA ALA A 633 -19.74 9.15 -35.42
C ALA A 633 -19.46 7.65 -35.20
N GLY A 634 -20.26 6.76 -35.77
CA GLY A 634 -20.08 5.31 -35.66
C GLY A 634 -19.12 4.67 -36.69
N ASP A 635 -18.49 5.47 -37.56
CA ASP A 635 -17.43 4.96 -38.42
C ASP A 635 -16.12 4.87 -37.62
N VAL A 636 -15.27 3.89 -37.93
CA VAL A 636 -13.97 3.71 -37.27
C VAL A 636 -13.03 4.86 -37.66
N ALA A 637 -12.46 5.53 -36.67
CA ALA A 637 -11.50 6.61 -36.85
C ALA A 637 -10.07 6.08 -36.99
N HIS A 638 -9.69 5.12 -36.14
CA HIS A 638 -8.39 4.48 -36.18
C HIS A 638 -8.40 3.14 -35.43
N THR A 639 -7.35 2.36 -35.64
CA THR A 639 -7.12 1.10 -34.93
C THR A 639 -5.82 1.19 -34.14
N VAL A 640 -5.88 0.87 -32.85
CA VAL A 640 -4.70 0.81 -31.96
C VAL A 640 -4.29 -0.64 -31.77
N TYR A 641 -2.99 -0.94 -31.92
CA TYR A 641 -2.44 -2.25 -31.63
C TYR A 641 -1.72 -2.25 -30.28
N THR A 642 -1.99 -3.27 -29.46
CA THR A 642 -1.26 -3.51 -28.21
C THR A 642 -0.71 -4.94 -28.16
N PRO A 643 0.36 -5.21 -27.38
CA PRO A 643 0.83 -6.57 -27.14
C PRO A 643 -0.26 -7.41 -26.45
N GLY A 644 -0.69 -8.49 -27.08
CA GLY A 644 -1.59 -9.47 -26.48
C GLY A 644 -0.90 -10.31 -25.39
N SER A 645 -1.68 -11.02 -24.58
CA SER A 645 -1.16 -11.98 -23.59
C SER A 645 -0.28 -13.07 -24.21
N THR A 646 -0.55 -13.46 -25.46
CA THR A 646 0.21 -14.44 -26.24
C THR A 646 1.44 -13.86 -26.97
N GLY A 647 1.77 -12.58 -26.74
CA GLY A 647 2.87 -11.90 -27.42
C GLY A 647 2.61 -11.56 -28.89
N THR A 648 1.37 -11.73 -29.36
CA THR A 648 0.93 -11.31 -30.71
C THR A 648 0.22 -9.96 -30.63
N PRO A 649 0.39 -9.06 -31.62
CA PRO A 649 -0.34 -7.79 -31.66
C PRO A 649 -1.85 -8.03 -31.65
N GLN A 650 -2.61 -7.19 -30.93
CA GLN A 650 -4.07 -7.20 -30.91
C GLN A 650 -4.58 -5.81 -31.28
N GLY A 651 -5.35 -5.72 -32.36
CA GLY A 651 -5.92 -4.46 -32.85
C GLY A 651 -7.28 -4.17 -32.24
N PHE A 652 -7.52 -2.92 -31.87
CA PHE A 652 -8.77 -2.41 -31.32
C PHE A 652 -9.27 -1.22 -32.13
N ASP A 653 -10.51 -1.30 -32.61
CA ASP A 653 -11.13 -0.21 -33.36
C ASP A 653 -11.70 0.86 -32.42
N VAL A 654 -11.36 2.11 -32.73
CA VAL A 654 -11.86 3.30 -32.04
C VAL A 654 -12.73 4.11 -33.01
N GLU A 655 -13.96 4.42 -32.61
CA GLU A 655 -14.90 5.15 -33.45
C GLU A 655 -14.68 6.67 -33.37
N HIS A 656 -15.11 7.41 -34.40
CA HIS A 656 -15.06 8.88 -34.39
C HIS A 656 -15.81 9.49 -33.20
N GLY A 657 -16.98 8.95 -32.88
CA GLY A 657 -17.82 9.37 -31.78
C GLY A 657 -17.12 9.22 -30.43
N ASP A 658 -16.36 8.15 -30.22
CA ASP A 658 -15.64 7.89 -28.97
C ASP A 658 -14.55 8.96 -28.76
N VAL A 659 -13.77 9.25 -29.81
CA VAL A 659 -12.73 10.31 -29.77
C VAL A 659 -13.37 11.67 -29.53
N LEU A 660 -14.45 12.01 -30.23
CA LEU A 660 -15.14 13.28 -30.04
C LEU A 660 -15.74 13.41 -28.63
N THR A 661 -16.26 12.32 -28.06
CA THR A 661 -16.80 12.30 -26.70
C THR A 661 -15.69 12.49 -25.68
N LEU A 662 -14.51 11.89 -25.87
CA LEU A 662 -13.31 12.14 -25.05
C LEU A 662 -12.94 13.63 -25.08
N LEU A 663 -12.81 14.22 -26.28
CA LEU A 663 -12.42 15.63 -26.43
C LEU A 663 -13.39 16.56 -25.72
N GLU A 664 -14.70 16.33 -25.85
CA GLU A 664 -15.70 17.16 -25.18
C GLU A 664 -15.77 16.92 -23.67
N SER A 665 -15.50 15.70 -23.22
CA SER A 665 -15.37 15.39 -21.79
C SER A 665 -14.21 16.16 -21.16
N MET A 666 -13.14 16.39 -21.91
CA MET A 666 -11.97 17.16 -21.47
C MET A 666 -12.12 18.67 -21.65
N ARG A 667 -13.00 19.13 -22.56
CA ARG A 667 -13.15 20.55 -22.90
C ARG A 667 -13.48 21.45 -21.71
N ALA A 668 -14.25 20.96 -20.73
CA ALA A 668 -14.56 21.72 -19.51
C ALA A 668 -13.37 21.85 -18.54
N HIS A 669 -12.38 20.98 -18.67
CA HIS A 669 -11.21 20.88 -17.80
C HIS A 669 -9.98 21.55 -18.42
N VAL A 670 -9.87 21.48 -19.74
CA VAL A 670 -8.70 21.90 -20.50
C VAL A 670 -9.16 22.96 -21.49
N ALA A 671 -8.78 24.21 -21.23
CA ALA A 671 -9.14 25.33 -22.10
C ALA A 671 -8.32 25.29 -23.40
N VAL A 672 -8.62 24.32 -24.28
CA VAL A 672 -8.07 24.25 -25.63
C VAL A 672 -8.89 25.20 -26.51
N ASP A 673 -8.37 26.41 -26.67
CA ASP A 673 -8.90 27.46 -27.55
C ASP A 673 -7.90 27.76 -28.67
N GLU A 674 -8.21 28.72 -29.54
CA GLU A 674 -7.35 29.06 -30.67
C GLU A 674 -5.95 29.57 -30.24
N THR A 675 -5.75 29.98 -28.99
CA THR A 675 -4.46 30.41 -28.44
C THR A 675 -3.59 29.26 -27.94
N ALA A 676 -4.13 28.04 -27.94
CA ALA A 676 -3.38 26.85 -27.58
C ALA A 676 -2.27 26.55 -28.59
N VAL A 677 -1.22 25.93 -28.06
CA VAL A 677 -0.12 25.32 -28.80
C VAL A 677 0.07 23.92 -28.22
N GLY A 678 -0.27 22.89 -28.99
CA GLY A 678 -0.16 21.48 -28.60
C GLY A 678 1.10 20.83 -29.15
N ALA A 679 1.68 19.88 -28.43
CA ALA A 679 2.82 19.09 -28.90
C ALA A 679 2.40 17.70 -29.43
N PHE A 680 2.80 17.38 -30.65
CA PHE A 680 2.52 16.13 -31.33
C PHE A 680 3.77 15.28 -31.46
N PHE A 681 3.76 14.09 -30.85
CA PHE A 681 4.91 13.17 -30.85
C PHE A 681 4.72 12.01 -31.81
N HIS A 682 3.50 11.48 -31.93
CA HIS A 682 3.21 10.27 -32.69
C HIS A 682 1.69 10.13 -32.87
N PRO A 683 1.17 9.49 -33.93
CA PRO A 683 -0.28 9.36 -34.13
C PRO A 683 -0.99 8.55 -33.04
N ALA A 684 -0.39 7.47 -32.55
CA ALA A 684 -1.00 6.61 -31.53
C ALA A 684 -1.09 7.33 -30.17
N GLY A 685 -2.28 7.36 -29.55
CA GLY A 685 -2.52 7.96 -28.23
C GLY A 685 -2.41 9.49 -28.19
N SER A 686 -2.54 10.15 -29.34
CA SER A 686 -2.39 11.61 -29.50
C SER A 686 -3.69 12.36 -29.72
N GLU A 687 -4.84 11.74 -29.47
CA GLU A 687 -6.17 12.25 -29.78
C GLU A 687 -6.38 13.67 -29.22
N LEU A 688 -6.02 13.91 -27.95
CA LEU A 688 -6.07 15.25 -27.38
C LEU A 688 -5.07 16.20 -28.07
N SER A 689 -3.80 15.80 -28.19
CA SER A 689 -2.76 16.66 -28.75
C SER A 689 -3.01 17.02 -30.20
N LEU A 690 -3.39 16.07 -31.05
CA LEU A 690 -3.64 16.24 -32.47
C LEU A 690 -5.03 16.86 -32.70
N TRP A 691 -6.09 16.12 -32.37
CA TRP A 691 -7.45 16.52 -32.71
C TRP A 691 -7.97 17.61 -31.78
N GLY A 692 -7.69 17.57 -30.48
CA GLY A 692 -8.06 18.67 -29.59
C GLY A 692 -7.48 20.02 -30.05
N THR A 693 -6.22 20.05 -30.49
CA THR A 693 -5.58 21.25 -31.05
C THR A 693 -6.19 21.67 -32.38
N LEU A 694 -6.24 20.75 -33.37
CA LEU A 694 -6.67 21.10 -34.73
C LEU A 694 -8.15 21.51 -34.78
N LEU A 695 -9.01 20.86 -33.99
CA LEU A 695 -10.43 21.18 -33.96
C LEU A 695 -10.74 22.51 -33.25
N ALA A 696 -9.79 23.03 -32.46
CA ALA A 696 -9.91 24.32 -31.77
C ALA A 696 -9.38 25.51 -32.60
N GLY A 697 -8.87 25.30 -33.82
CA GLY A 697 -8.23 26.38 -34.59
C GLY A 697 -6.86 26.80 -34.05
N ALA A 698 -6.27 25.94 -33.21
CA ALA A 698 -4.99 26.14 -32.53
C ALA A 698 -3.80 25.66 -33.37
N CYS A 699 -2.58 25.86 -32.87
CA CYS A 699 -1.35 25.47 -33.56
C CYS A 699 -0.78 24.16 -32.98
N LEU A 700 -0.56 23.17 -33.84
CA LEU A 700 0.10 21.91 -33.50
C LEU A 700 1.60 22.00 -33.81
N VAL A 701 2.45 21.70 -32.83
CA VAL A 701 3.90 21.62 -33.00
C VAL A 701 4.28 20.15 -33.09
N VAL A 702 4.80 19.74 -34.24
CA VAL A 702 5.36 18.40 -34.42
C VAL A 702 6.71 18.34 -33.73
N VAL A 703 6.89 17.35 -32.84
CA VAL A 703 8.12 17.14 -32.10
C VAL A 703 8.98 16.11 -32.86
N PRO A 704 10.16 16.49 -33.37
CA PRO A 704 11.04 15.55 -34.06
C PRO A 704 11.49 14.43 -33.12
N SER A 705 11.66 13.22 -33.65
CA SER A 705 12.01 12.02 -32.87
C SER A 705 13.30 12.15 -32.06
N GLY A 706 14.29 12.91 -32.55
CA GLY A 706 15.50 13.23 -31.80
C GLY A 706 15.23 14.09 -30.55
N ALA A 707 14.33 15.08 -30.66
CA ALA A 707 13.92 15.90 -29.54
C ALA A 707 13.03 15.11 -28.56
N ALA A 708 12.11 14.29 -29.07
CA ALA A 708 11.23 13.44 -28.26
C ALA A 708 12.00 12.51 -27.29
N ARG A 709 13.18 12.03 -27.71
CA ARG A 709 14.05 11.12 -26.91
C ARG A 709 15.11 11.85 -26.08
N THR A 710 15.23 13.17 -26.21
CA THR A 710 16.29 13.96 -25.56
C THR A 710 15.68 15.08 -24.72
N PRO A 711 15.63 14.94 -23.38
CA PRO A 711 14.95 15.90 -22.51
C PRO A 711 15.40 17.36 -22.67
N ASP A 712 16.69 17.60 -22.95
CA ASP A 712 17.23 18.94 -23.22
C ASP A 712 16.73 19.58 -24.51
N LEU A 713 16.67 18.79 -25.58
CA LEU A 713 16.17 19.26 -26.86
C LEU A 713 14.66 19.46 -26.79
N LEU A 714 13.94 18.56 -26.13
CA LEU A 714 12.52 18.74 -25.87
C LEU A 714 12.26 20.02 -25.06
N HIS A 715 12.99 20.24 -23.97
CA HIS A 715 12.85 21.47 -23.17
C HIS A 715 13.08 22.73 -24.02
N THR A 716 14.12 22.72 -24.86
CA THR A 716 14.44 23.84 -25.76
C THR A 716 13.28 24.12 -26.72
N LEU A 717 12.77 23.08 -27.39
CA LEU A 717 11.64 23.18 -28.31
C LEU A 717 10.38 23.70 -27.62
N LEU A 718 10.05 23.17 -26.43
CA LEU A 718 8.86 23.61 -25.67
C LEU A 718 8.91 25.10 -25.30
N VAL A 719 10.11 25.62 -25.02
CA VAL A 719 10.33 27.04 -24.72
C VAL A 719 10.23 27.90 -25.98
N GLU A 720 10.91 27.50 -27.06
CA GLU A 720 10.99 28.27 -28.30
C GLU A 720 9.64 28.35 -29.02
N GLU A 721 8.95 27.21 -29.13
CA GLU A 721 7.61 27.15 -29.74
C GLU A 721 6.49 27.57 -28.79
N ARG A 722 6.82 27.89 -27.53
CA ARG A 722 5.88 28.32 -26.49
C ARG A 722 4.70 27.34 -26.33
N VAL A 723 5.01 26.05 -26.29
CA VAL A 723 4.01 24.99 -26.14
C VAL A 723 3.23 25.19 -24.85
N THR A 724 1.91 25.04 -24.93
CA THR A 724 0.96 25.28 -23.82
C THR A 724 0.32 24.00 -23.29
N HIS A 725 0.19 22.97 -24.14
CA HIS A 725 -0.45 21.69 -23.82
C HIS A 725 0.50 20.55 -24.15
N LEU A 726 0.80 19.73 -23.14
CA LEU A 726 1.75 18.62 -23.26
C LEU A 726 1.19 17.36 -22.61
N VAL A 727 1.18 16.25 -23.34
CA VAL A 727 0.87 14.92 -22.82
C VAL A 727 2.17 14.12 -22.75
N GLN A 728 2.50 13.55 -21.59
CA GLN A 728 3.72 12.78 -21.36
C GLN A 728 3.55 11.68 -20.31
N THR A 729 4.45 10.68 -20.34
CA THR A 729 4.54 9.66 -19.29
C THR A 729 5.26 10.19 -18.05
N PRO A 730 5.06 9.61 -16.86
CA PRO A 730 5.83 9.97 -15.67
C PRO A 730 7.35 9.94 -15.91
N ALA A 731 7.87 8.91 -16.58
CA ALA A 731 9.30 8.78 -16.88
C ALA A 731 9.83 9.94 -17.76
N ALA A 732 9.07 10.35 -18.78
CA ALA A 732 9.44 11.48 -19.62
C ALA A 732 9.35 12.82 -18.87
N LEU A 733 8.38 12.97 -17.97
CA LEU A 733 8.23 14.16 -17.11
C LEU A 733 9.37 14.30 -16.09
N ASP A 734 9.93 13.19 -15.60
CA ASP A 734 11.11 13.22 -14.72
C ASP A 734 12.35 13.72 -15.48
N GLY A 735 12.61 13.14 -16.66
CA GLY A 735 13.67 13.59 -17.54
C GLY A 735 13.54 15.08 -17.90
N LEU A 736 12.32 15.52 -18.25
CA LEU A 736 12.03 16.92 -18.56
C LEU A 736 12.20 17.82 -17.33
N SER A 737 11.78 17.39 -16.14
CA SER A 737 11.98 18.12 -14.89
C SER A 737 13.47 18.35 -14.60
N ALA A 738 14.30 17.34 -14.86
CA ALA A 738 15.76 17.46 -14.75
C ALA A 738 16.35 18.46 -15.75
N ALA A 739 15.82 18.54 -16.97
CA ALA A 739 16.21 19.53 -17.97
C ALA A 739 15.81 20.96 -17.55
N VAL A 740 14.57 21.16 -17.10
CA VAL A 740 14.06 22.44 -16.60
C VAL A 740 14.92 22.98 -15.44
N ARG A 741 15.27 22.12 -14.47
CA ARG A 741 16.12 22.52 -13.33
C ARG A 741 17.52 22.98 -13.74
N ARG A 742 18.12 22.38 -14.78
CA ARG A 742 19.45 22.74 -15.25
C ARG A 742 19.48 24.08 -15.99
N THR A 743 18.40 24.41 -16.69
CA THR A 743 18.31 25.63 -17.51
C THR A 743 17.77 26.84 -16.72
N GLY A 744 17.16 26.62 -15.56
CA GLY A 744 16.88 27.62 -14.52
C GLY A 744 15.82 28.67 -14.89
N ALA A 745 16.16 29.62 -15.76
CA ALA A 745 15.35 30.81 -16.05
C ALA A 745 14.41 30.69 -17.27
N ARG A 746 14.58 29.65 -18.10
CA ARG A 746 13.75 29.42 -19.31
C ARG A 746 12.65 28.41 -19.01
N GLN A 747 11.57 28.87 -18.41
CA GLN A 747 10.40 28.03 -18.17
C GLN A 747 9.55 27.88 -19.44
N PRO A 748 9.01 26.68 -19.72
CA PRO A 748 8.12 26.47 -20.84
C PRO A 748 6.77 27.16 -20.60
N ALA A 749 6.03 27.49 -21.66
CA ALA A 749 4.74 28.19 -21.57
C ALA A 749 3.55 27.28 -21.22
N LEU A 750 3.82 26.14 -20.55
CA LEU A 750 2.88 25.06 -20.33
C LEU A 750 1.76 25.47 -19.37
N ARG A 751 0.55 25.59 -19.91
CA ARG A 751 -0.69 25.82 -19.16
C ARG A 751 -1.21 24.51 -18.59
N HIS A 752 -1.17 23.44 -19.39
CA HIS A 752 -1.66 22.12 -19.02
C HIS A 752 -0.66 21.03 -19.37
N VAL A 753 -0.33 20.19 -18.39
CA VAL A 753 0.51 18.99 -18.56
C VAL A 753 -0.30 17.78 -18.13
N PHE A 754 -0.40 16.76 -18.98
CA PHE A 754 -1.10 15.51 -18.71
C PHE A 754 -0.08 14.40 -18.48
N SER A 755 -0.12 13.80 -17.31
CA SER A 755 0.60 12.58 -16.99
C SER A 755 -0.30 11.38 -17.27
N SER A 756 0.14 10.50 -18.16
CA SER A 756 -0.60 9.30 -18.59
C SER A 756 0.33 8.11 -18.81
N GLY A 757 -0.23 6.90 -18.82
CA GLY A 757 0.49 5.67 -19.19
C GLY A 757 1.24 4.99 -18.04
N GLY A 758 1.25 5.54 -16.83
CA GLY A 758 1.82 4.86 -15.67
C GLY A 758 1.51 5.58 -14.35
N PRO A 759 1.79 4.95 -13.20
CA PRO A 759 1.59 5.57 -11.89
C PRO A 759 2.42 6.86 -11.78
N LEU A 760 1.79 7.96 -11.36
CA LEU A 760 2.47 9.23 -11.13
C LEU A 760 3.00 9.28 -9.68
N PRO A 761 4.32 9.30 -9.44
CA PRO A 761 4.86 9.42 -8.09
C PRO A 761 4.61 10.81 -7.52
N ALA A 762 4.21 10.89 -6.25
CA ALA A 762 3.94 12.15 -5.58
C ALA A 762 5.15 13.13 -5.55
N PRO A 763 6.42 12.67 -5.36
CA PRO A 763 7.58 13.56 -5.46
C PRO A 763 7.79 14.16 -6.85
N LEU A 764 7.53 13.38 -7.91
CA LEU A 764 7.60 13.84 -9.29
C LEU A 764 6.49 14.86 -9.56
N ALA A 765 5.25 14.54 -9.18
CA ALA A 765 4.11 15.46 -9.33
C ALA A 765 4.38 16.81 -8.67
N ARG A 766 4.98 16.82 -7.47
CA ARG A 766 5.39 18.05 -6.79
C ARG A 766 6.36 18.87 -7.62
N THR A 767 7.35 18.23 -8.24
CA THR A 767 8.34 18.88 -9.09
C THR A 767 7.72 19.43 -10.37
N VAL A 768 6.86 18.67 -11.05
CA VAL A 768 6.22 19.08 -12.31
C VAL A 768 5.32 20.31 -12.10
N ARG A 769 4.63 20.38 -10.96
CA ARG A 769 3.78 21.52 -10.58
C ARG A 769 4.56 22.83 -10.38
N GLU A 770 5.89 22.80 -10.25
CA GLU A 770 6.71 24.01 -10.09
C GLU A 770 6.91 24.78 -11.41
N TRP A 771 6.66 24.13 -12.56
CA TRP A 771 6.95 24.70 -13.88
C TRP A 771 5.82 24.58 -14.91
N CYS A 772 4.63 24.13 -14.50
CA CYS A 772 3.42 24.14 -15.33
C CYS A 772 2.24 24.82 -14.59
N GLY A 773 1.24 25.27 -15.35
CA GLY A 773 0.03 25.86 -14.78
C GLY A 773 -0.84 24.83 -14.04
N THR A 774 -1.22 23.75 -14.70
CA THR A 774 -2.00 22.66 -14.13
C THR A 774 -1.44 21.31 -14.59
N LEU A 775 -1.09 20.47 -13.63
CA LEU A 775 -0.77 19.06 -13.86
C LEU A 775 -2.04 18.24 -13.72
N TRP A 776 -2.31 17.39 -14.69
CA TRP A 776 -3.38 16.41 -14.70
C TRP A 776 -2.80 15.01 -14.58
N ASN A 777 -3.34 14.20 -13.68
CA ASN A 777 -3.13 12.76 -13.70
C ASN A 777 -4.30 12.12 -14.44
N THR A 778 -4.02 11.32 -15.46
CA THR A 778 -5.02 10.73 -16.36
C THR A 778 -4.79 9.24 -16.48
N TYR A 779 -5.86 8.48 -16.64
CA TYR A 779 -5.79 7.03 -16.77
C TYR A 779 -6.84 6.53 -17.74
N GLY A 780 -6.43 5.57 -18.57
CA GLY A 780 -7.29 4.78 -19.44
C GLY A 780 -6.43 3.79 -20.24
N PRO A 781 -6.85 2.52 -20.34
CA PRO A 781 -6.26 1.59 -21.30
C PRO A 781 -6.62 1.98 -22.75
N ALA A 782 -5.88 1.46 -23.73
CA ALA A 782 -6.09 1.73 -25.16
C ALA A 782 -7.50 1.30 -25.61
N GLU A 783 -8.01 0.22 -25.03
CA GLU A 783 -9.33 -0.35 -25.27
C GLU A 783 -10.48 0.55 -24.81
N THR A 784 -10.18 1.61 -24.05
CA THR A 784 -11.16 2.59 -23.56
C THR A 784 -10.90 4.01 -24.06
N THR A 785 -10.44 4.16 -25.31
CA THR A 785 -10.24 5.46 -25.98
C THR A 785 -9.45 6.45 -25.13
N VAL A 786 -8.17 6.14 -24.91
CA VAL A 786 -7.16 6.99 -24.25
C VAL A 786 -7.38 7.18 -22.76
N TRP A 787 -8.44 7.86 -22.33
CA TRP A 787 -8.68 8.22 -20.93
C TRP A 787 -10.13 7.95 -20.51
N ALA A 788 -10.24 7.27 -19.37
CA ALA A 788 -11.48 7.06 -18.64
C ALA A 788 -11.57 7.95 -17.39
N THR A 789 -10.45 8.33 -16.79
CA THR A 789 -10.40 9.18 -15.59
C THR A 789 -9.40 10.32 -15.74
N ALA A 790 -9.66 11.42 -15.03
CA ALA A 790 -8.74 12.54 -14.92
C ALA A 790 -8.88 13.24 -13.56
N GLN A 791 -7.78 13.85 -13.10
CA GLN A 791 -7.76 14.74 -11.94
C GLN A 791 -6.69 15.81 -12.08
N ALA A 792 -7.05 17.06 -11.73
CA ALA A 792 -6.08 18.12 -11.52
C ALA A 792 -5.34 17.88 -10.19
N VAL A 793 -4.01 17.86 -10.24
CA VAL A 793 -3.17 17.49 -9.10
C VAL A 793 -2.95 18.69 -8.18
N GLY A 794 -3.51 18.61 -6.96
CA GLY A 794 -3.35 19.60 -5.89
C GLY A 794 -2.10 19.36 -5.02
N PRO A 795 -1.67 20.34 -4.20
CA PRO A 795 -0.59 20.14 -3.23
C PRO A 795 -0.83 18.98 -2.27
N GLU A 796 -2.08 18.76 -1.86
CA GLU A 796 -2.53 17.70 -0.96
C GLU A 796 -2.39 16.31 -1.58
N ASP A 797 -2.43 16.20 -2.90
CA ASP A 797 -2.26 14.92 -3.61
C ASP A 797 -0.79 14.47 -3.65
N CYS A 798 0.13 15.42 -3.51
CA CYS A 798 1.57 15.17 -3.48
C CYS A 798 2.09 14.74 -2.10
N ALA A 799 1.18 14.36 -1.19
CA ALA A 799 1.50 14.03 0.19
C ALA A 799 1.69 12.51 0.42
N GLY A 800 1.07 11.67 -0.43
CA GLY A 800 1.20 10.20 -0.41
C GLY A 800 2.40 9.65 -1.19
N THR A 801 2.35 8.38 -1.59
CA THR A 801 3.37 7.73 -2.42
C THR A 801 3.12 7.89 -3.92
N SER A 802 1.85 7.80 -4.34
CA SER A 802 1.42 8.02 -5.72
C SER A 802 0.16 8.88 -5.74
N VAL A 803 -0.05 9.58 -6.85
CA VAL A 803 -1.21 10.45 -7.06
C VAL A 803 -2.39 9.62 -7.57
N PRO A 804 -3.60 9.74 -6.98
CA PRO A 804 -4.80 9.09 -7.50
C PRO A 804 -5.06 9.44 -8.98
N VAL A 805 -5.66 8.53 -9.73
CA VAL A 805 -5.97 8.73 -11.17
C VAL A 805 -7.28 9.48 -11.39
N GLY A 806 -8.00 9.80 -10.31
CA GLY A 806 -9.05 10.79 -10.29
C GLY A 806 -10.46 10.25 -10.45
N LEU A 807 -11.32 11.08 -11.03
CA LEU A 807 -12.74 10.81 -11.22
C LEU A 807 -13.03 10.37 -12.65
N PRO A 808 -14.09 9.58 -12.89
CA PRO A 808 -14.51 9.24 -14.24
C PRO A 808 -14.83 10.50 -15.06
N LEU A 809 -14.37 10.52 -16.30
CA LEU A 809 -14.75 11.52 -17.30
C LEU A 809 -16.18 11.25 -17.80
N ALA A 810 -16.79 12.23 -18.47
CA ALA A 810 -18.18 12.12 -18.94
C ALA A 810 -18.39 11.05 -20.04
N ASN A 811 -17.31 10.63 -20.72
CA ASN A 811 -17.31 9.51 -21.65
C ASN A 811 -17.25 8.14 -20.95
N ALA A 812 -16.96 8.09 -19.64
CA ALA A 812 -16.63 6.85 -18.95
C ALA A 812 -17.53 6.59 -17.74
N ARG A 813 -17.70 5.30 -17.47
CA ARG A 813 -18.18 4.79 -16.18
C ARG A 813 -17.11 3.89 -15.61
N VAL A 814 -16.90 3.94 -14.32
CA VAL A 814 -15.86 3.16 -13.64
C VAL A 814 -16.51 2.34 -12.54
N TYR A 815 -16.11 1.08 -12.40
CA TYR A 815 -16.58 0.18 -11.36
C TYR A 815 -15.39 -0.57 -10.77
N VAL A 816 -15.32 -0.65 -9.44
CA VAL A 816 -14.35 -1.52 -8.76
C VAL A 816 -15.14 -2.73 -8.28
N LEU A 817 -14.86 -3.90 -8.85
CA LEU A 817 -15.68 -5.10 -8.66
C LEU A 817 -14.92 -6.18 -7.89
N ASP A 818 -15.63 -6.98 -7.09
CA ASP A 818 -15.11 -8.22 -6.54
C ASP A 818 -15.04 -9.33 -7.62
N GLU A 819 -14.49 -10.49 -7.27
CA GLU A 819 -14.38 -11.65 -8.17
C GLU A 819 -15.74 -12.19 -8.66
N ARG A 820 -16.85 -11.76 -8.05
CA ARG A 820 -18.22 -12.15 -8.40
C ARG A 820 -18.91 -11.08 -9.26
N GLY A 821 -18.19 -10.04 -9.68
CA GLY A 821 -18.69 -8.97 -10.53
C GLY A 821 -19.53 -7.93 -9.78
N ARG A 822 -19.42 -7.83 -8.44
CA ARG A 822 -20.22 -6.90 -7.63
C ARG A 822 -19.37 -5.71 -7.18
N PRO A 823 -19.92 -4.49 -7.17
CA PRO A 823 -19.19 -3.33 -6.68
C PRO A 823 -18.72 -3.51 -5.23
N VAL A 824 -17.43 -3.25 -5.00
CA VAL A 824 -16.88 -3.19 -3.65
C VAL A 824 -17.15 -1.80 -3.04
N PRO A 825 -17.28 -1.71 -1.71
CA PRO A 825 -17.37 -0.42 -1.02
C PRO A 825 -16.13 0.45 -1.29
N PRO A 826 -16.25 1.79 -1.13
CA PRO A 826 -15.07 2.66 -1.06
C PRO A 826 -14.05 2.10 -0.06
N GLU A 827 -12.77 2.33 -0.36
CA GLU A 827 -11.58 1.85 0.37
C GLU A 827 -11.21 0.37 0.16
N PHE A 828 -12.13 -0.46 -0.31
CA PHE A 828 -11.84 -1.86 -0.58
C PHE A 828 -11.19 -2.01 -1.95
N THR A 829 -10.24 -2.93 -2.02
CA THR A 829 -9.58 -3.31 -3.27
C THR A 829 -10.49 -4.24 -4.05
N GLY A 830 -10.64 -3.98 -5.34
CA GLY A 830 -11.24 -4.88 -6.31
C GLY A 830 -10.62 -4.69 -7.69
N GLU A 831 -11.15 -5.41 -8.67
CA GLU A 831 -10.73 -5.28 -10.07
C GLU A 831 -11.49 -4.16 -10.77
N LEU A 832 -10.75 -3.29 -11.44
CA LEU A 832 -11.27 -2.16 -12.18
C LEU A 832 -11.93 -2.59 -13.50
N HIS A 833 -13.15 -2.10 -13.69
CA HIS A 833 -13.96 -2.29 -14.90
C HIS A 833 -14.42 -0.93 -15.41
N ILE A 834 -14.44 -0.75 -16.73
CA ILE A 834 -14.76 0.52 -17.37
C ILE A 834 -15.95 0.32 -18.32
N GLY A 835 -16.97 1.16 -18.20
CA GLY A 835 -18.12 1.27 -19.10
C GLY A 835 -18.20 2.64 -19.76
N GLY A 836 -19.28 2.91 -20.48
CA GLY A 836 -19.53 4.19 -21.16
C GLY A 836 -19.08 4.25 -22.62
N HIS A 837 -19.08 5.47 -23.18
CA HIS A 837 -18.68 5.77 -24.57
C HIS A 837 -17.18 5.66 -24.81
N CYS A 838 -16.37 5.57 -23.76
CA CYS A 838 -14.94 5.31 -23.91
C CYS A 838 -14.65 3.86 -24.32
N VAL A 839 -15.53 2.89 -24.04
CA VAL A 839 -15.29 1.49 -24.40
C VAL A 839 -15.46 1.31 -25.90
N GLY A 840 -14.36 0.99 -26.59
CA GLY A 840 -14.32 0.82 -28.05
C GLY A 840 -15.15 -0.36 -28.56
N ARG A 841 -15.27 -0.46 -29.88
CA ARG A 841 -16.12 -1.47 -30.54
C ARG A 841 -15.67 -2.91 -30.26
N GLY A 842 -14.37 -3.14 -30.11
CA GLY A 842 -13.78 -4.46 -29.82
C GLY A 842 -12.57 -4.72 -30.71
N ARG A 843 -12.19 -5.99 -30.86
CA ARG A 843 -11.09 -6.41 -31.74
C ARG A 843 -11.44 -6.25 -33.22
N VAL A 844 -10.42 -6.04 -34.04
CA VAL A 844 -10.53 -5.98 -35.51
C VAL A 844 -11.11 -7.29 -36.08
N ASP A 845 -10.62 -8.44 -35.60
CA ASP A 845 -11.17 -9.74 -35.92
C ASP A 845 -12.20 -10.19 -34.86
N PRO A 846 -13.50 -10.21 -35.20
CA PRO A 846 -14.56 -10.61 -34.27
C PRO A 846 -14.57 -12.12 -33.97
N SER A 847 -13.83 -12.94 -34.72
CA SER A 847 -13.72 -14.39 -34.48
C SER A 847 -12.75 -14.75 -33.35
N GLN A 848 -11.89 -13.81 -32.96
CA GLN A 848 -11.01 -13.98 -31.81
C GLN A 848 -11.78 -13.75 -30.50
N PRO A 849 -11.55 -14.57 -29.45
CA PRO A 849 -12.27 -14.42 -28.18
C PRO A 849 -12.07 -13.02 -27.60
N THR A 850 -13.15 -12.25 -27.48
CA THR A 850 -13.19 -10.95 -26.79
C THR A 850 -13.98 -11.01 -25.48
N GLU A 851 -14.76 -12.08 -25.28
CA GLU A 851 -15.67 -12.30 -24.16
C GLU A 851 -14.97 -12.33 -22.79
N GLU A 852 -13.66 -12.62 -22.74
CA GLU A 852 -12.90 -12.63 -21.49
C GLU A 852 -12.57 -11.22 -20.95
N ARG A 853 -12.57 -10.20 -21.83
CA ARG A 853 -12.21 -8.81 -21.48
C ARG A 853 -13.35 -7.82 -21.70
N PHE A 854 -14.22 -8.04 -22.69
CA PHE A 854 -15.41 -7.24 -22.94
C PHE A 854 -16.63 -8.01 -22.44
N LEU A 855 -17.11 -7.64 -21.26
CA LEU A 855 -18.16 -8.32 -20.53
C LEU A 855 -19.52 -7.70 -20.82
N ASP A 856 -20.53 -8.54 -21.08
CA ASP A 856 -21.92 -8.10 -21.01
C ASP A 856 -22.28 -7.89 -19.53
N SER A 857 -22.79 -6.69 -19.20
CA SER A 857 -23.10 -6.36 -17.81
C SER A 857 -24.25 -5.35 -17.70
N PRO A 858 -25.23 -5.58 -16.81
CA PRO A 858 -26.31 -4.64 -16.56
C PRO A 858 -25.88 -3.40 -15.78
N LEU A 859 -24.64 -3.37 -15.26
CA LEU A 859 -24.11 -2.23 -14.51
C LEU A 859 -23.94 -0.99 -15.40
N ASP A 860 -23.60 -1.19 -16.68
CA ASP A 860 -23.48 -0.12 -17.65
C ASP A 860 -24.76 -0.02 -18.51
N PRO A 861 -25.31 1.19 -18.73
CA PRO A 861 -26.51 1.35 -19.55
C PRO A 861 -26.37 0.89 -21.01
N ARG A 862 -25.16 0.84 -21.57
CA ARG A 862 -24.88 0.27 -22.89
C ARG A 862 -24.77 -1.26 -22.87
N GLY A 863 -24.81 -1.86 -21.68
CA GLY A 863 -24.76 -3.30 -21.48
C GLY A 863 -23.35 -3.90 -21.54
N ARG A 864 -22.29 -3.07 -21.54
CA ARG A 864 -20.91 -3.54 -21.79
C ARG A 864 -19.89 -2.91 -20.86
N LEU A 865 -18.99 -3.74 -20.34
CA LEU A 865 -17.82 -3.32 -19.55
C LEU A 865 -16.53 -3.88 -20.18
N TYR A 866 -15.45 -3.12 -20.06
CA TYR A 866 -14.09 -3.60 -20.28
C TYR A 866 -13.42 -3.92 -18.95
N ARG A 867 -12.94 -5.15 -18.81
CA ARG A 867 -12.19 -5.67 -17.66
C ARG A 867 -10.71 -5.31 -17.81
N THR A 868 -10.20 -4.39 -16.99
CA THR A 868 -8.85 -3.85 -17.19
C THR A 868 -7.75 -4.79 -16.69
N GLY A 869 -8.05 -5.64 -15.70
CA GLY A 869 -7.05 -6.41 -14.94
C GLY A 869 -6.27 -5.57 -13.93
N ASP A 870 -6.59 -4.29 -13.75
CA ASP A 870 -5.97 -3.45 -12.73
C ASP A 870 -6.68 -3.62 -11.39
N LEU A 871 -5.91 -3.75 -10.32
CA LEU A 871 -6.43 -3.64 -8.96
C LEU A 871 -6.55 -2.17 -8.60
N ALA A 872 -7.75 -1.80 -8.14
CA ALA A 872 -8.04 -0.42 -7.78
C ALA A 872 -8.85 -0.35 -6.49
N ARG A 873 -8.89 0.84 -5.90
CA ARG A 873 -9.82 1.22 -4.83
C ARG A 873 -10.28 2.65 -5.03
N VAL A 874 -11.39 3.00 -4.39
CA VAL A 874 -11.91 4.36 -4.36
C VAL A 874 -11.63 4.96 -2.99
N ASP A 875 -10.96 6.11 -2.92
CA ASP A 875 -10.70 6.79 -1.65
C ASP A 875 -11.99 7.45 -1.07
N ALA A 876 -11.94 7.99 0.15
CA ALA A 876 -13.14 8.61 0.73
C ALA A 876 -13.61 9.89 0.02
N ARG A 877 -12.80 10.46 -0.88
CA ARG A 877 -13.20 11.57 -1.75
C ARG A 877 -13.86 11.08 -3.04
N GLY A 878 -13.97 9.78 -3.24
CA GLY A 878 -14.54 9.17 -4.44
C GLY A 878 -13.55 9.04 -5.59
N ARG A 879 -12.25 9.25 -5.35
CA ARG A 879 -11.21 9.24 -6.39
C ARG A 879 -10.62 7.85 -6.52
N LEU A 880 -10.35 7.45 -7.75
CA LEU A 880 -9.80 6.15 -8.08
C LEU A 880 -8.28 6.12 -7.83
N GLU A 881 -7.82 5.08 -7.15
CA GLU A 881 -6.40 4.76 -6.95
C GLU A 881 -6.09 3.41 -7.59
N ILE A 882 -5.05 3.37 -8.43
CA ILE A 882 -4.54 2.12 -9.02
C ILE A 882 -3.47 1.55 -8.08
N LEU A 883 -3.67 0.31 -7.64
CA LEU A 883 -2.84 -0.37 -6.65
C LEU A 883 -1.84 -1.34 -7.27
N GLY A 884 -2.12 -1.79 -8.49
CA GLY A 884 -1.32 -2.79 -9.19
C GLY A 884 -2.19 -3.57 -10.17
N ARG A 885 -1.82 -4.82 -10.43
CA ARG A 885 -2.53 -5.69 -11.37
C ARG A 885 -2.93 -7.00 -10.74
N ALA A 886 -4.05 -7.53 -11.22
CA ALA A 886 -4.58 -8.84 -10.86
C ALA A 886 -3.99 -9.96 -11.74
N ASP A 887 -3.41 -9.60 -12.89
CA ASP A 887 -2.73 -10.53 -13.79
C ASP A 887 -1.22 -10.21 -13.90
N ASP A 888 -0.52 -10.98 -14.71
CA ASP A 888 0.93 -10.91 -14.91
C ASP A 888 1.39 -9.82 -15.88
N GLN A 889 0.49 -8.93 -16.33
CA GLN A 889 0.92 -7.79 -17.11
C GLN A 889 1.56 -6.74 -16.22
N VAL A 890 2.54 -6.04 -16.76
CA VAL A 890 3.31 -5.01 -16.04
C VAL A 890 3.44 -3.77 -16.92
N THR A 891 3.57 -2.60 -16.29
CA THR A 891 3.84 -1.35 -17.01
C THR A 891 5.30 -0.97 -16.80
N ILE A 892 6.08 -0.90 -17.88
CA ILE A 892 7.50 -0.55 -17.85
C ILE A 892 7.70 0.70 -18.71
N SER A 893 8.16 1.81 -18.11
CA SER A 893 8.37 3.09 -18.80
C SER A 893 7.15 3.61 -19.59
N GLY A 894 5.95 3.26 -19.14
CA GLY A 894 4.69 3.61 -19.80
C GLY A 894 4.18 2.62 -20.85
N PHE A 895 4.93 1.55 -21.14
CA PHE A 895 4.51 0.48 -22.05
C PHE A 895 3.86 -0.67 -21.30
N ARG A 896 2.75 -1.18 -21.83
CA ARG A 896 2.08 -2.38 -21.33
C ARG A 896 2.81 -3.62 -21.85
N VAL A 897 3.38 -4.40 -20.94
CA VAL A 897 4.18 -5.59 -21.25
C VAL A 897 3.48 -6.82 -20.68
N GLY A 898 3.12 -7.77 -21.56
CA GLY A 898 2.66 -9.09 -21.15
C GLY A 898 3.84 -10.05 -20.99
N LEU A 899 4.15 -10.46 -19.76
CA LEU A 899 5.29 -11.35 -19.48
C LEU A 899 5.15 -12.68 -20.22
N GLU A 900 3.97 -13.29 -20.19
CA GLU A 900 3.66 -14.55 -20.89
C GLU A 900 3.93 -14.50 -22.40
N GLY A 901 3.74 -13.33 -23.03
CA GLY A 901 4.03 -13.15 -24.45
C GLY A 901 5.52 -13.26 -24.77
N VAL A 902 6.37 -12.80 -23.85
CA VAL A 902 7.83 -12.94 -23.95
C VAL A 902 8.24 -14.39 -23.68
N GLU A 903 7.60 -15.04 -22.71
CA GLU A 903 7.80 -16.47 -22.38
C GLU A 903 7.45 -17.36 -23.59
N ALA A 904 6.31 -17.13 -24.23
CA ALA A 904 5.88 -17.88 -25.41
C ALA A 904 6.90 -17.79 -26.56
N ARG A 905 7.51 -16.62 -26.79
CA ARG A 905 8.56 -16.46 -27.82
C ARG A 905 9.87 -17.11 -27.43
N LEU A 906 10.24 -17.06 -26.15
CA LEU A 906 11.41 -17.76 -25.65
C LEU A 906 11.27 -19.28 -25.77
N ASP A 907 10.08 -19.82 -25.49
CA ASP A 907 9.78 -21.24 -25.58
C ASP A 907 9.77 -21.76 -27.04
N GLU A 908 9.60 -20.89 -28.04
CA GLU A 908 9.74 -21.22 -29.47
C GLU A 908 11.22 -21.35 -29.92
N VAL A 909 12.18 -20.84 -29.14
CA VAL A 909 13.60 -20.85 -29.53
C VAL A 909 14.21 -22.25 -29.32
N PRO A 910 14.80 -22.88 -30.36
CA PRO A 910 15.38 -24.22 -30.24
C PRO A 910 16.45 -24.32 -29.14
N GLY A 911 16.25 -25.26 -28.21
CA GLY A 911 17.16 -25.52 -27.10
C GLY A 911 16.77 -24.85 -25.78
N VAL A 912 15.71 -24.03 -25.76
CA VAL A 912 15.04 -23.59 -24.53
C VAL A 912 14.10 -24.69 -24.04
N GLY A 913 14.28 -25.15 -22.80
CA GLY A 913 13.43 -26.16 -22.19
C GLY A 913 12.24 -25.56 -21.43
N ARG A 914 12.50 -24.53 -20.61
CA ARG A 914 11.47 -23.70 -19.96
C ARG A 914 11.94 -22.26 -19.88
N SER A 915 11.04 -21.30 -20.00
CA SER A 915 11.35 -19.90 -19.75
C SER A 915 10.35 -19.26 -18.78
N THR A 916 10.76 -18.15 -18.17
CA THR A 916 9.85 -17.23 -17.49
C THR A 916 10.39 -15.80 -17.58
N ALA A 917 9.51 -14.83 -17.79
CA ALA A 917 9.83 -13.42 -17.82
C ALA A 917 9.40 -12.77 -16.49
N LEU A 918 10.18 -11.81 -16.02
CA LEU A 918 9.89 -11.07 -14.80
C LEU A 918 10.43 -9.64 -14.86
N VAL A 919 10.00 -8.82 -13.92
CA VAL A 919 10.49 -7.46 -13.73
C VAL A 919 11.37 -7.41 -12.50
N VAL A 920 12.55 -6.79 -12.63
CA VAL A 920 13.48 -6.51 -11.52
C VAL A 920 13.72 -5.01 -11.38
N GLY A 921 14.09 -4.54 -10.19
CA GLY A 921 14.34 -3.12 -9.90
C GLY A 921 13.43 -2.51 -8.82
N ALA A 922 13.89 -1.44 -8.17
CA ALA A 922 13.21 -0.82 -7.05
C ALA A 922 12.21 0.26 -7.50
N GLY A 923 10.99 -0.16 -7.88
CA GLY A 923 9.88 0.73 -8.25
C GLY A 923 9.72 0.95 -9.76
N ALA A 924 8.69 1.72 -10.15
CA ALA A 924 8.27 1.88 -11.55
C ALA A 924 9.36 2.44 -12.48
N ASP A 925 10.24 3.31 -11.97
CA ASP A 925 11.28 3.99 -12.76
C ASP A 925 12.59 3.19 -12.91
N ASP A 926 12.78 2.13 -12.11
CA ASP A 926 13.94 1.22 -12.20
C ASP A 926 13.55 -0.20 -12.65
N SER A 927 12.26 -0.39 -12.96
CA SER A 927 11.70 -1.65 -13.42
C SER A 927 12.26 -2.03 -14.78
N ARG A 928 12.79 -3.26 -14.90
CA ARG A 928 13.39 -3.79 -16.12
C ARG A 928 12.85 -5.18 -16.40
N LEU A 929 12.49 -5.42 -17.65
CA LEU A 929 12.15 -6.75 -18.13
C LEU A 929 13.42 -7.61 -18.19
N VAL A 930 13.38 -8.78 -17.55
CA VAL A 930 14.42 -9.82 -17.62
C VAL A 930 13.80 -11.18 -17.88
N ALA A 931 14.58 -12.11 -18.42
CA ALA A 931 14.14 -13.47 -18.67
C ALA A 931 15.00 -14.48 -17.91
N CYS A 932 14.37 -15.51 -17.37
CA CYS A 932 14.99 -16.67 -16.77
C CYS A 932 14.73 -17.89 -17.68
N VAL A 933 15.78 -18.63 -18.01
CA VAL A 933 15.73 -19.72 -18.99
C VAL A 933 16.36 -20.97 -18.40
N ILE A 934 15.71 -22.11 -18.57
CA ILE A 934 16.25 -23.45 -18.34
C ILE A 934 16.55 -24.05 -19.72
N PRO A 935 17.83 -24.23 -20.10
CA PRO A 935 18.18 -24.88 -21.36
C PRO A 935 17.77 -26.37 -21.37
N GLU A 936 17.52 -26.91 -22.57
CA GLU A 936 17.40 -28.36 -22.74
C GLU A 936 18.74 -29.06 -22.39
N PRO A 937 18.69 -30.30 -21.87
CA PRO A 937 19.90 -31.06 -21.53
C PRO A 937 20.88 -31.16 -22.71
N GLY A 938 22.12 -30.74 -22.50
CA GLY A 938 23.19 -30.81 -23.51
C GLY A 938 23.17 -29.71 -24.57
N ARG A 939 22.26 -28.73 -24.47
CA ARG A 939 22.28 -27.50 -25.30
C ARG A 939 23.09 -26.41 -24.62
N ASN A 940 23.83 -25.65 -25.43
CA ASN A 940 24.58 -24.49 -24.97
C ASN A 940 23.97 -23.23 -25.58
N LEU A 941 23.18 -22.52 -24.80
CA LEU A 941 22.54 -21.26 -25.18
C LEU A 941 23.38 -20.08 -24.67
N THR A 942 23.38 -18.99 -25.43
CA THR A 942 24.00 -17.72 -25.01
C THR A 942 22.95 -16.63 -24.92
N GLU A 943 23.14 -15.71 -23.99
CA GLU A 943 22.26 -14.53 -23.84
C GLU A 943 22.18 -13.72 -25.15
N SER A 944 23.30 -13.58 -25.87
CA SER A 944 23.34 -12.84 -27.13
C SER A 944 22.46 -13.47 -28.21
N ALA A 945 22.51 -14.81 -28.36
CA ALA A 945 21.73 -15.52 -29.37
C ALA A 945 20.23 -15.46 -29.07
N LEU A 946 19.83 -15.68 -27.82
CA LEU A 946 18.42 -15.56 -27.41
C LEU A 946 17.89 -14.14 -27.62
N ARG A 947 18.69 -13.12 -27.26
CA ARG A 947 18.29 -11.72 -27.44
C ARG A 947 18.20 -11.32 -28.91
N GLU A 948 19.05 -11.87 -29.76
CA GLU A 948 19.01 -11.65 -31.21
C GLU A 948 17.75 -12.25 -31.83
N GLU A 949 17.39 -13.48 -31.43
CA GLU A 949 16.15 -14.15 -31.87
C GLU A 949 14.90 -13.36 -31.44
N LEU A 950 14.86 -12.90 -30.18
CA LEU A 950 13.76 -12.08 -29.69
C LEU A 950 13.68 -10.72 -30.41
N ARG A 951 14.81 -10.06 -30.71
CA ARG A 951 14.82 -8.80 -31.47
C ARG A 951 14.30 -8.94 -32.90
N ALA A 952 14.38 -10.13 -33.48
CA ALA A 952 13.88 -10.36 -34.83
C ALA A 952 12.34 -10.38 -34.89
N THR A 953 11.68 -10.65 -33.75
CA THR A 953 10.23 -10.92 -33.69
C THR A 953 9.46 -9.98 -32.76
N LEU A 954 10.11 -9.46 -31.72
CA LEU A 954 9.50 -8.61 -30.70
C LEU A 954 9.95 -7.14 -30.78
N PRO A 955 9.02 -6.18 -30.58
CA PRO A 955 9.34 -4.78 -30.35
C PRO A 955 10.44 -4.56 -29.30
N PRO A 956 11.29 -3.52 -29.45
CA PRO A 956 12.44 -3.30 -28.56
C PRO A 956 12.10 -3.24 -27.07
N HIS A 957 10.93 -2.73 -26.69
CA HIS A 957 10.47 -2.63 -25.31
C HIS A 957 9.98 -3.97 -24.71
N LEU A 958 9.71 -4.97 -25.53
CA LEU A 958 9.37 -6.35 -25.12
C LEU A 958 10.58 -7.28 -25.09
N VAL A 959 11.76 -6.83 -25.52
CA VAL A 959 12.99 -7.63 -25.47
C VAL A 959 13.61 -7.52 -24.07
N PRO A 960 13.84 -8.66 -23.36
CA PRO A 960 14.50 -8.65 -22.05
C PRO A 960 15.86 -7.95 -22.07
N THR A 961 16.06 -7.09 -21.07
CA THR A 961 17.31 -6.34 -20.87
C THR A 961 18.46 -7.23 -20.41
N ALA A 962 18.15 -8.37 -19.78
CA ALA A 962 19.09 -9.40 -19.37
C ALA A 962 18.42 -10.79 -19.37
N ILE A 963 19.21 -11.83 -19.64
CA ILE A 963 18.76 -13.23 -19.65
C ILE A 963 19.63 -14.07 -18.72
N GLY A 964 19.00 -14.78 -17.78
CA GLY A 964 19.65 -15.62 -16.77
C GLY A 964 19.36 -17.10 -16.99
N PHE A 965 20.36 -17.95 -16.77
CA PHE A 965 20.24 -19.40 -16.95
C PHE A 965 20.14 -20.13 -15.62
N PHE A 966 19.19 -21.05 -15.52
CA PHE A 966 18.86 -21.78 -14.29
C PHE A 966 18.78 -23.28 -14.54
N ASP A 967 19.10 -24.07 -13.52
CA ASP A 967 18.91 -25.53 -13.56
C ASP A 967 17.45 -25.92 -13.26
N ALA A 968 16.78 -25.15 -12.41
CA ALA A 968 15.38 -25.31 -12.02
C ALA A 968 14.80 -23.99 -11.51
N PHE A 969 13.50 -23.76 -11.72
CA PHE A 969 12.79 -22.62 -11.14
C PHE A 969 12.29 -22.93 -9.73
N PRO A 970 12.35 -21.95 -8.79
CA PRO A 970 11.70 -22.10 -7.50
C PRO A 970 10.18 -22.19 -7.72
N LEU A 971 9.54 -23.10 -6.98
CA LEU A 971 8.09 -23.28 -7.02
C LEU A 971 7.45 -22.79 -5.72
N ASP A 972 6.24 -22.26 -5.82
CA ASP A 972 5.38 -21.91 -4.69
C ASP A 972 4.69 -23.15 -4.11
N ALA A 973 3.87 -22.96 -3.07
CA ALA A 973 3.11 -24.04 -2.43
C ALA A 973 2.10 -24.72 -3.39
N GLY A 974 1.68 -24.04 -4.45
CA GLY A 974 0.79 -24.52 -5.49
C GLY A 974 1.50 -25.19 -6.68
N GLN A 975 2.81 -25.44 -6.58
CA GLN A 975 3.65 -25.99 -7.67
C GLN A 975 3.75 -25.09 -8.91
N LYS A 976 3.45 -23.79 -8.78
CA LYS A 976 3.67 -22.79 -9.83
C LYS A 976 5.03 -22.12 -9.62
N VAL A 977 5.57 -21.45 -10.64
CA VAL A 977 6.85 -20.73 -10.51
C VAL A 977 6.70 -19.56 -9.54
N ASP A 978 7.52 -19.54 -8.49
CA ASP A 978 7.61 -18.43 -7.55
C ASP A 978 8.46 -17.31 -8.16
N ARG A 979 7.81 -16.40 -8.90
CA ARG A 979 8.48 -15.30 -9.61
C ARG A 979 9.19 -14.32 -8.67
N ALA A 980 8.70 -14.12 -7.45
CA ALA A 980 9.34 -13.23 -6.47
C ALA A 980 10.67 -13.81 -6.01
N ARG A 981 10.67 -15.09 -5.60
CA ARG A 981 11.90 -15.79 -5.23
C ARG A 981 12.85 -15.97 -6.40
N LEU A 982 12.32 -16.18 -7.61
CA LEU A 982 13.13 -16.23 -8.83
C LEU A 982 13.76 -14.87 -9.16
N ALA A 983 13.07 -13.76 -8.94
CA ALA A 983 13.63 -12.41 -9.10
C ALA A 983 14.80 -12.17 -8.14
N GLU A 984 14.66 -12.54 -6.87
CA GLU A 984 15.77 -12.45 -5.91
C GLU A 984 16.97 -13.33 -6.33
N GLN A 985 16.70 -14.55 -6.81
CA GLN A 985 17.74 -15.44 -7.33
C GLN A 985 18.42 -14.86 -8.56
N PHE A 986 17.66 -14.25 -9.48
CA PHE A 986 18.16 -13.57 -10.66
C PHE A 986 19.07 -12.40 -10.26
N GLU A 987 18.63 -11.53 -9.35
CA GLU A 987 19.44 -10.40 -8.88
C GLU A 987 20.72 -10.87 -8.18
N SER A 988 20.62 -11.92 -7.36
CA SER A 988 21.77 -12.55 -6.71
C SER A 988 22.75 -13.16 -7.73
N MET A 989 22.23 -13.84 -8.76
CA MET A 989 23.02 -14.39 -9.86
C MET A 989 23.69 -13.29 -10.66
N ALA A 990 22.96 -12.25 -11.07
CA ALA A 990 23.49 -11.12 -11.82
C ALA A 990 24.61 -10.39 -11.04
N ALA A 991 24.45 -10.27 -9.72
CA ALA A 991 25.50 -9.71 -8.85
C ALA A 991 26.77 -10.58 -8.77
N ARG A 992 26.65 -11.91 -8.87
CA ARG A 992 27.80 -12.86 -8.80
C ARG A 992 28.51 -13.06 -10.14
N THR A 993 27.75 -13.12 -11.22
CA THR A 993 28.23 -13.55 -12.55
C THR A 993 28.62 -12.38 -13.44
N GLY A 994 28.30 -11.15 -13.05
CA GLY A 994 28.57 -9.98 -13.86
C GLY A 994 27.74 -9.92 -15.14
N VAL A 995 26.62 -10.65 -15.22
CA VAL A 995 25.60 -10.48 -16.27
C VAL A 995 25.32 -8.99 -16.36
N ALA A 996 25.56 -8.42 -17.55
CA ALA A 996 25.67 -6.99 -17.77
C ALA A 996 24.31 -6.30 -17.68
N VAL A 997 23.78 -6.15 -16.48
CA VAL A 997 22.74 -5.19 -16.19
C VAL A 997 23.46 -3.85 -15.98
N ALA A 998 23.41 -2.97 -16.99
CA ALA A 998 24.03 -1.65 -16.89
C ALA A 998 23.55 -0.94 -15.62
N PRO A 999 24.46 -0.39 -14.78
CA PRO A 999 24.04 0.26 -13.54
C PRO A 999 23.15 1.47 -13.86
N SER A 1000 22.15 1.75 -13.03
CA SER A 1000 21.32 2.94 -13.17
C SER A 1000 22.12 4.21 -12.89
N ASP A 1001 21.61 5.35 -13.33
CA ASP A 1001 22.18 6.65 -12.97
C ASP A 1001 22.13 6.91 -11.47
N HIS A 1002 21.18 6.30 -10.75
CA HIS A 1002 21.11 6.35 -9.30
C HIS A 1002 22.24 5.53 -8.67
N GLU A 1003 22.45 4.27 -9.08
CA GLU A 1003 23.54 3.41 -8.59
C GLU A 1003 24.92 4.05 -8.86
N ARG A 1004 25.10 4.70 -10.03
CA ARG A 1004 26.32 5.47 -10.34
C ARG A 1004 26.52 6.66 -9.40
N ARG A 1005 25.48 7.43 -9.11
CA ARG A 1005 25.54 8.59 -8.19
C ARG A 1005 25.80 8.14 -6.75
N VAL A 1006 25.16 7.07 -6.29
CA VAL A 1006 25.36 6.50 -4.96
C VAL A 1006 26.79 5.97 -4.80
N ALA A 1007 27.33 5.26 -5.80
CA ALA A 1007 28.73 4.87 -5.78
C ALA A 1007 29.67 6.07 -5.75
N ALA A 1008 29.41 7.13 -6.52
CA ALA A 1008 30.23 8.34 -6.48
C ALA A 1008 30.23 9.00 -5.08
N VAL A 1009 29.07 9.05 -4.42
CA VAL A 1009 28.95 9.53 -3.03
C VAL A 1009 29.75 8.64 -2.07
N TRP A 1010 29.65 7.31 -2.19
CA TRP A 1010 30.41 6.40 -1.34
C TRP A 1010 31.92 6.45 -1.59
N GLN A 1011 32.34 6.58 -2.84
CA GLN A 1011 33.74 6.80 -3.21
C GLN A 1011 34.29 8.07 -2.55
N GLN A 1012 33.48 9.14 -2.49
CA GLN A 1012 33.83 10.38 -1.79
C GLN A 1012 33.89 10.22 -0.27
N VAL A 1013 32.87 9.60 0.34
CA VAL A 1013 32.76 9.44 1.81
C VAL A 1013 33.83 8.50 2.36
N LEU A 1014 34.14 7.43 1.63
CA LEU A 1014 35.08 6.39 2.06
C LEU A 1014 36.48 6.56 1.47
N GLN A 1015 36.70 7.59 0.62
CA GLN A 1015 37.98 7.89 -0.04
C GLN A 1015 38.53 6.68 -0.82
N ARG A 1016 37.66 5.91 -1.47
CA ARG A 1016 38.02 4.68 -2.18
C ARG A 1016 37.43 4.66 -3.58
N GLN A 1017 38.30 4.69 -4.59
CA GLN A 1017 37.93 4.71 -6.01
C GLN A 1017 37.43 3.34 -6.53
N ASP A 1018 37.67 2.25 -5.81
CA ASP A 1018 37.31 0.88 -6.21
C ASP A 1018 35.88 0.48 -5.83
N ILE A 1019 35.11 1.37 -5.22
CA ILE A 1019 33.70 1.13 -4.91
C ILE A 1019 32.89 1.28 -6.20
N GLY A 1020 32.57 0.16 -6.83
CA GLY A 1020 31.68 0.13 -7.99
C GLY A 1020 30.20 0.34 -7.61
N PRO A 1021 29.32 0.59 -8.60
CA PRO A 1021 27.86 0.73 -8.42
C PRO A 1021 27.16 -0.40 -7.65
N ARG A 1022 27.78 -1.59 -7.59
CA ARG A 1022 27.26 -2.79 -6.89
C ARG A 1022 28.27 -3.41 -5.92
N GLY A 1023 29.25 -2.64 -5.46
CA GLY A 1023 30.22 -3.15 -4.49
C GLY A 1023 29.54 -3.50 -3.15
N GLN A 1024 29.68 -4.74 -2.69
CA GLN A 1024 29.22 -5.13 -1.34
C GLN A 1024 30.03 -4.39 -0.27
N LEU A 1025 29.43 -3.35 0.28
CA LEU A 1025 29.84 -2.71 1.52
C LEU A 1025 29.47 -3.66 2.66
N LEU A 1026 30.23 -4.74 2.94
CA LEU A 1026 30.18 -5.49 4.22
C LEU A 1026 31.14 -6.70 4.22
N ARG A 1027 32.29 -6.58 4.90
CA ARG A 1027 32.98 -7.75 5.50
C ARG A 1027 33.48 -7.54 6.92
N SER A 1028 33.23 -6.40 7.59
CA SER A 1028 33.54 -6.34 9.04
C SER A 1028 32.70 -5.34 9.84
N ARG A 1029 32.16 -5.84 10.97
CA ARG A 1029 31.43 -5.10 12.03
C ARG A 1029 32.18 -3.88 12.56
N ARG A 1030 33.51 -3.82 12.39
CA ARG A 1030 34.39 -2.72 12.81
C ARG A 1030 34.25 -1.45 11.94
N GLN A 1031 33.90 -1.58 10.66
CA GLN A 1031 33.84 -0.43 9.73
C GLN A 1031 32.50 0.33 9.80
N LEU A 1032 31.39 -0.34 10.14
CA LEU A 1032 30.11 0.30 10.44
C LEU A 1032 30.20 1.24 11.66
N HIS A 1033 30.96 0.85 12.68
CA HIS A 1033 31.23 1.71 13.84
C HIS A 1033 32.05 2.96 13.47
N ALA A 1034 32.98 2.85 12.51
CA ALA A 1034 33.77 3.98 12.03
C ALA A 1034 32.93 4.97 11.20
N ALA A 1035 32.03 4.47 10.35
CA ALA A 1035 31.10 5.29 9.57
C ALA A 1035 30.06 6.00 10.46
N ALA A 1036 29.49 5.28 11.44
CA ALA A 1036 28.58 5.86 12.43
C ALA A 1036 29.28 6.90 13.34
N ALA A 1037 30.55 6.69 13.67
CA ALA A 1037 31.36 7.67 14.40
C ALA A 1037 31.64 8.92 13.55
N GLY A 1038 31.94 8.78 12.25
CA GLY A 1038 32.15 9.88 11.30
C GLY A 1038 30.92 10.76 11.07
N LEU A 1039 29.74 10.15 10.98
CA LEU A 1039 28.46 10.88 10.85
C LEU A 1039 28.10 11.65 12.13
N ARG A 1040 28.48 11.14 13.31
CA ARG A 1040 28.30 11.84 14.60
C ARG A 1040 29.25 13.03 14.77
N THR A 1041 30.48 12.96 14.26
CA THR A 1041 31.43 14.10 14.24
C THR A 1041 31.02 15.18 13.24
N ALA A 1042 30.43 14.82 12.10
CA ALA A 1042 29.89 15.77 11.13
C ALA A 1042 28.68 16.55 11.69
N ARG A 1043 27.75 15.88 12.40
CA ARG A 1043 26.62 16.54 13.09
C ARG A 1043 27.04 17.46 14.24
N ARG A 1044 28.15 17.18 14.94
CA ARG A 1044 28.69 18.07 15.98
C ARG A 1044 29.44 19.29 15.44
N ARG A 1045 30.01 19.23 14.23
CA ARG A 1045 30.70 20.37 13.60
C ARG A 1045 29.76 21.42 13.01
N HIS A 1046 28.49 21.09 12.76
CA HIS A 1046 27.47 22.05 12.29
C HIS A 1046 26.65 22.74 13.40
N ARG A 1047 27.01 22.53 14.68
CA ARG A 1047 26.51 23.34 15.80
C ARG A 1047 27.68 24.02 16.52
N GLY A 1048 28.26 25.01 15.85
CA GLY A 1048 29.09 26.06 16.46
C GLY A 1048 28.31 27.38 16.42
N PRO A 1049 28.49 28.28 17.40
CA PRO A 1049 27.55 29.36 17.69
C PRO A 1049 27.68 30.49 16.68
N ALA A 1050 26.57 30.87 16.04
CA ALA A 1050 26.41 32.20 15.48
C ALA A 1050 25.68 33.05 16.53
N GLY A 1051 26.28 34.19 16.88
CA GLY A 1051 25.60 35.28 17.58
C GLY A 1051 24.69 36.07 16.66
#